data_AF-A0A5N5PVR8-F1
#
_entry.id   AF-A0A5N5PVR8-F1
#
_cell.length_a   1.000
_cell.length_b   1.000
_cell.length_c   1.000
_cell.angle_alpha   90.00
_cell.angle_beta   90.00
_cell.angle_gamma   90.00
#
_symmetry.space_group_name_H-M   'P 1'
#
loop_
_entity.id
_entity.type
_entity.pdbx_description
1 polymer ?
#
loop_
_entity_poly.entity_id
_entity_poly.type
_entity_poly.pdbx_seq_one_letter_code
_entity_poly.pdbx_strand_id
1 'polypeptide(L)'
;MAFSNVHRLLLPIAFLSSISLSLAATVTYDFEIGWVTANPDGKADRPVIGINGQWPVPAMEVTLGDRVIVNVLNSLGNQSTSLHFHGLFMNGSTHMDGPVQVSQCPIAPGSRFTYDFVVNQPGTYWYHSHNKGQYPDGLRGAFIVHDPENPYKDQFDEEVVITVSDWYHDEMPGLITFFMSKENPGGAEPVPQSALFNDTKELKVAFQPGKTYFVRMVNIGAFAGQHVWFEGHNMTIVEVDGVYTHPAEASLIYLSAAQRCSFLITAKNETGANYPFVASMDTTLFDSFPEDLDYNVTGWLVYDGALPLPEAALLDEFDVFDDMTLQPFDDEPLFGEPDQTVTLSVIMANLNDGGNYAFFDNITYTAAKVPTLYTVLSSGDLATNPEVYGEYTHPFVLEKDQIVDIVVNNIDPGRHPFHLHGHNFQALWRSEEEAGLFEESNVTSASFPAIPMRRDTLVLYPDGNIVLRFKADNPGVWLFHCHIEWHVISGLAATFVEAPLALQQSLGGKIPQDHLDNCAALSIPTTGNAAANTADLLDLSGQPSPPKPLPEGFTARGIVALTFSIVTGLLGVGVIVWYGLAGDEGRPGAQGVGVGGEKGEKGDETYTCSRTAPVARHLERTTGRLIDGTTMNSSQNIMRVLYPKRTL
;
A
#
# COMPACT_ATOMS: atom_id res chain seq x y z
N MET A 1 -72.03 43.45 50.85
CA MET A 1 -72.36 42.81 49.55
C MET A 1 -71.06 42.30 48.95
N ALA A 2 -71.09 41.09 48.42
CA ALA A 2 -69.97 40.15 48.38
C ALA A 2 -68.87 40.43 47.35
N PHE A 3 -67.67 39.95 47.70
CA PHE A 3 -66.50 39.67 46.86
C PHE A 3 -66.80 38.58 45.80
N SER A 4 -66.11 38.58 44.65
CA SER A 4 -65.32 37.42 44.16
C SER A 4 -64.65 37.68 42.79
N ASN A 5 -63.31 37.67 42.83
CA ASN A 5 -62.31 37.00 41.97
C ASN A 5 -62.50 36.92 40.44
N VAL A 6 -61.57 37.55 39.72
CA VAL A 6 -61.20 37.22 38.33
C VAL A 6 -59.89 36.41 38.37
N HIS A 7 -59.94 35.13 38.00
CA HIS A 7 -58.75 34.29 37.80
C HIS A 7 -58.12 34.53 36.43
N ARG A 8 -56.82 34.85 36.42
CA ARG A 8 -55.97 34.80 35.22
C ARG A 8 -55.61 33.34 34.94
N LEU A 9 -56.06 32.81 33.81
CA LEU A 9 -55.62 31.53 33.28
C LEU A 9 -54.32 31.77 32.49
N LEU A 10 -53.21 31.20 32.96
CA LEU A 10 -51.96 31.09 32.20
C LEU A 10 -52.12 29.97 31.17
N LEU A 11 -51.99 30.28 29.88
CA LEU A 11 -51.80 29.29 28.82
C LEU A 11 -50.33 28.82 28.83
N PRO A 12 -50.04 27.51 28.77
CA PRO A 12 -48.69 27.05 28.51
C PRO A 12 -48.38 27.20 27.01
N ILE A 13 -47.32 27.93 26.70
CA ILE A 13 -46.71 27.94 25.36
C ILE A 13 -46.02 26.59 25.21
N ALA A 14 -46.59 25.71 24.39
CA ALA A 14 -45.95 24.46 24.00
C ALA A 14 -44.75 24.79 23.11
N PHE A 15 -43.56 24.56 23.64
CA PHE A 15 -42.32 24.48 22.86
C PHE A 15 -42.46 23.28 21.90
N LEU A 16 -42.69 23.54 20.61
CA LEU A 16 -42.44 22.54 19.57
C LEU A 16 -40.92 22.42 19.43
N SER A 17 -40.34 21.42 20.08
CA SER A 17 -39.05 20.87 19.70
C SER A 17 -39.16 20.29 18.29
N SER A 18 -38.57 20.96 17.31
CA SER A 18 -38.36 20.42 15.97
C SER A 18 -37.40 19.23 16.09
N ILE A 19 -37.95 18.02 16.19
CA ILE A 19 -37.17 16.80 16.00
C ILE A 19 -36.88 16.74 14.50
N SER A 20 -35.66 17.09 14.11
CA SER A 20 -35.13 16.78 12.78
C SER A 20 -35.00 15.26 12.70
N LEU A 21 -36.03 14.61 12.18
CA LEU A 21 -35.91 13.24 11.71
C LEU A 21 -34.95 13.29 10.51
N SER A 22 -33.70 12.85 10.68
CA SER A 22 -32.84 12.55 9.55
C SER A 22 -33.48 11.39 8.79
N LEU A 23 -34.18 11.71 7.70
CA LEU A 23 -34.65 10.70 6.77
C LEU A 23 -33.43 10.22 6.00
N ALA A 24 -33.06 8.95 6.15
CA ALA A 24 -32.07 8.28 5.31
C ALA A 24 -32.39 8.56 3.83
N ALA A 25 -31.51 9.28 3.15
CA ALA A 25 -31.66 9.61 1.74
C ALA A 25 -31.18 8.45 0.86
N THR A 26 -31.57 8.46 -0.41
CA THR A 26 -30.89 7.67 -1.43
C THR A 26 -30.04 8.61 -2.25
N VAL A 27 -28.72 8.45 -2.19
CA VAL A 27 -27.75 9.23 -2.96
C VAL A 27 -27.32 8.38 -4.15
N THR A 28 -27.51 8.88 -5.37
CA THR A 28 -27.20 8.15 -6.60
C THR A 28 -26.10 8.85 -7.38
N TYR A 29 -25.11 8.07 -7.79
CA TYR A 29 -24.00 8.48 -8.63
C TYR A 29 -24.02 7.69 -9.94
N ASP A 30 -23.99 8.40 -11.07
CA ASP A 30 -23.86 7.78 -12.39
C ASP A 30 -22.42 8.01 -12.88
N PHE A 31 -21.62 6.95 -12.88
CA PHE A 31 -20.20 6.99 -13.20
C PHE A 31 -19.93 6.33 -14.55
N GLU A 32 -19.65 7.15 -15.58
CA GLU A 32 -19.01 6.68 -16.80
C GLU A 32 -17.49 6.73 -16.62
N ILE A 33 -16.88 5.57 -16.40
CA ILE A 33 -15.43 5.42 -16.20
C ILE A 33 -14.76 5.36 -17.57
N GLY A 34 -13.89 6.32 -17.88
CA GLY A 34 -13.26 6.42 -19.19
C GLY A 34 -11.91 7.14 -19.15
N TRP A 35 -11.23 7.18 -20.29
CA TRP A 35 -9.93 7.84 -20.41
C TRP A 35 -10.07 9.35 -20.62
N VAL A 36 -9.25 10.12 -19.92
CA VAL A 36 -8.98 11.54 -20.17
C VAL A 36 -7.47 11.78 -20.18
N THR A 37 -7.03 13.00 -20.50
CA THR A 37 -5.61 13.37 -20.43
C THR A 37 -5.42 14.37 -19.31
N ALA A 38 -4.41 14.15 -18.46
CA ALA A 38 -4.07 15.06 -17.38
C ALA A 38 -2.56 15.25 -17.24
N ASN A 39 -2.18 16.35 -16.58
CA ASN A 39 -0.81 16.75 -16.32
C ASN A 39 -0.77 17.57 -15.01
N PRO A 40 -1.00 16.92 -13.86
CA PRO A 40 -1.19 17.60 -12.57
C PRO A 40 0.09 18.27 -12.04
N ASP A 41 1.26 17.81 -12.47
CA ASP A 41 2.57 18.32 -12.05
C ASP A 41 3.24 19.24 -13.08
N GLY A 42 2.62 19.43 -14.24
CA GLY A 42 3.13 20.26 -15.33
C GLY A 42 4.35 19.68 -16.05
N LYS A 43 4.72 18.41 -15.80
CA LYS A 43 5.90 17.76 -16.38
C LYS A 43 5.57 16.90 -17.58
N ALA A 44 4.46 16.16 -17.57
CA ALA A 44 4.09 15.23 -18.64
C ALA A 44 2.56 15.07 -18.78
N ASP A 45 2.05 15.17 -20.01
CA ASP A 45 0.68 14.76 -20.33
C ASP A 45 0.61 13.23 -20.37
N ARG A 46 -0.30 12.63 -19.59
CA ARG A 46 -0.55 11.17 -19.65
C ARG A 46 -2.04 10.82 -19.71
N PRO A 47 -2.42 9.68 -20.31
CA PRO A 47 -3.75 9.12 -20.16
C PRO A 47 -4.03 8.81 -18.68
N VAL A 48 -5.19 9.22 -18.20
CA VAL A 48 -5.68 8.92 -16.85
C VAL A 48 -7.12 8.46 -16.91
N ILE A 49 -7.53 7.69 -15.93
CA ILE A 49 -8.90 7.22 -15.79
C ILE A 49 -9.70 8.27 -15.02
N GLY A 50 -10.67 8.86 -15.71
CA GLY A 50 -11.62 9.82 -15.17
C GLY A 50 -13.03 9.25 -15.06
N ILE A 51 -13.91 10.06 -14.47
CA ILE A 51 -15.35 9.79 -14.37
C ILE A 51 -16.09 10.90 -15.08
N ASN A 52 -17.04 10.54 -15.95
CA ASN A 52 -17.87 11.48 -16.73
C ASN A 52 -17.04 12.48 -17.55
N GLY A 53 -15.90 12.01 -18.09
CA GLY A 53 -14.99 12.82 -18.89
C GLY A 53 -14.21 13.88 -18.11
N GLN A 54 -14.12 13.76 -16.79
CA GLN A 54 -13.36 14.66 -15.91
C GLN A 54 -12.35 13.88 -15.06
N TRP A 55 -11.21 14.51 -14.83
CA TRP A 55 -10.23 14.13 -13.82
C TRP A 55 -9.69 15.42 -13.18
N PRO A 56 -9.52 15.50 -11.84
CA PRO A 56 -9.75 14.46 -10.83
C PRO A 56 -11.19 13.94 -10.76
N VAL A 57 -11.37 12.71 -10.29
CA VAL A 57 -12.71 12.13 -10.11
C VAL A 57 -13.40 12.78 -8.90
N PRO A 58 -14.75 12.88 -8.88
CA PRO A 58 -15.44 13.61 -7.82
C PRO A 58 -15.29 12.93 -6.45
N ALA A 59 -15.21 13.72 -5.39
CA ALA A 59 -15.45 13.19 -4.05
C ALA A 59 -16.90 12.72 -3.93
N MET A 60 -17.11 11.61 -3.23
CA MET A 60 -18.43 11.16 -2.80
C MET A 60 -18.73 11.75 -1.42
N GLU A 61 -19.95 12.23 -1.22
CA GLU A 61 -20.38 12.83 0.04
C GLU A 61 -21.80 12.38 0.34
N VAL A 62 -21.98 11.73 1.49
CA VAL A 62 -23.26 11.18 1.95
C VAL A 62 -23.40 11.44 3.45
N THR A 63 -24.60 11.26 4.00
CA THR A 63 -24.83 11.34 5.45
C THR A 63 -24.95 9.94 6.03
N LEU A 64 -24.51 9.76 7.28
CA LEU A 64 -24.70 8.51 8.03
C LEU A 64 -26.16 8.03 7.94
N GLY A 65 -26.34 6.78 7.51
CA GLY A 65 -27.64 6.13 7.30
C GLY A 65 -28.18 6.21 5.87
N ASP A 66 -27.55 6.98 4.97
CA ASP A 66 -27.95 7.05 3.57
C ASP A 66 -27.73 5.71 2.83
N ARG A 67 -28.60 5.45 1.85
CA ARG A 67 -28.41 4.42 0.84
C ARG A 67 -27.64 5.01 -0.33
N VAL A 68 -26.55 4.37 -0.72
CA VAL A 68 -25.68 4.79 -1.82
C VAL A 68 -25.87 3.86 -2.99
N ILE A 69 -26.17 4.43 -4.15
CA ILE A 69 -26.28 3.71 -5.42
C ILE A 69 -25.26 4.29 -6.39
N VAL A 70 -24.29 3.48 -6.83
CA VAL A 70 -23.30 3.89 -7.84
C VAL A 70 -23.51 3.06 -9.11
N ASN A 71 -24.10 3.68 -10.13
CA ASN A 71 -24.29 3.07 -11.44
C ASN A 71 -23.03 3.29 -12.27
N VAL A 72 -22.24 2.24 -12.44
CA VAL A 72 -21.02 2.26 -13.24
C VAL A 72 -21.31 1.85 -14.68
N LEU A 73 -20.76 2.60 -15.63
CA LEU A 73 -20.53 2.19 -17.01
C LEU A 73 -19.02 2.17 -17.25
N ASN A 74 -18.46 1.03 -17.63
CA ASN A 74 -17.06 0.95 -18.02
C ASN A 74 -16.90 1.34 -19.50
N SER A 75 -16.43 2.56 -19.76
CA SER A 75 -16.14 3.10 -21.11
C SER A 75 -14.64 3.09 -21.46
N LEU A 76 -13.78 2.38 -20.71
CA LEU A 76 -12.33 2.33 -20.97
C LEU A 76 -11.97 1.68 -22.31
N GLY A 77 -12.80 0.76 -22.80
CA GLY A 77 -12.64 0.09 -24.10
C GLY A 77 -11.55 -0.98 -24.16
N ASN A 78 -10.47 -0.82 -23.39
CA ASN A 78 -9.31 -1.73 -23.34
C ASN A 78 -9.09 -2.42 -21.99
N GLN A 79 -9.72 -1.95 -20.91
CA GLN A 79 -9.53 -2.47 -19.56
C GLN A 79 -10.85 -2.78 -18.86
N SER A 80 -10.88 -3.86 -18.07
CA SER A 80 -11.90 -4.05 -17.04
C SER A 80 -11.71 -3.05 -15.90
N THR A 81 -12.69 -2.93 -15.01
CA THR A 81 -12.60 -2.10 -13.79
C THR A 81 -13.39 -2.73 -12.65
N SER A 82 -13.21 -2.20 -11.44
CA SER A 82 -14.13 -2.34 -10.32
C SER A 82 -14.03 -1.06 -9.46
N LEU A 83 -14.86 -0.92 -8.44
CA LEU A 83 -14.70 0.10 -7.40
C LEU A 83 -14.77 -0.58 -6.03
N HIS A 84 -13.76 -0.33 -5.21
CA HIS A 84 -13.75 -0.62 -3.78
C HIS A 84 -13.95 0.66 -3.00
N PHE A 85 -14.69 0.60 -1.89
CA PHE A 85 -14.97 1.73 -1.02
C PHE A 85 -14.23 1.53 0.30
N HIS A 86 -12.97 1.95 0.28
CA HIS A 86 -11.98 1.69 1.31
C HIS A 86 -12.43 2.11 2.69
N GLY A 87 -12.35 1.17 3.64
CA GLY A 87 -12.69 1.35 5.05
C GLY A 87 -14.19 1.20 5.36
N LEU A 88 -15.09 1.15 4.36
CA LEU A 88 -16.48 0.80 4.59
C LEU A 88 -16.62 -0.70 4.92
N PHE A 89 -17.33 -1.02 5.99
CA PHE A 89 -17.49 -2.39 6.47
C PHE A 89 -18.33 -3.26 5.53
N MET A 90 -19.14 -2.67 4.65
CA MET A 90 -20.05 -3.40 3.76
C MET A 90 -20.91 -4.44 4.51
N ASN A 91 -21.36 -4.09 5.72
CA ASN A 91 -22.07 -5.03 6.58
C ASN A 91 -23.37 -5.49 5.91
N GLY A 92 -23.52 -6.81 5.75
CA GLY A 92 -24.63 -7.43 5.03
C GLY A 92 -24.62 -7.22 3.51
N SER A 93 -23.57 -6.58 2.98
CA SER A 93 -23.43 -6.19 1.57
C SER A 93 -22.04 -6.49 1.00
N THR A 94 -21.35 -7.53 1.49
CA THR A 94 -20.00 -7.98 1.02
C THR A 94 -19.85 -8.10 -0.51
N HIS A 95 -20.92 -8.39 -1.25
CA HIS A 95 -20.90 -8.43 -2.72
C HIS A 95 -20.62 -7.04 -3.35
N MET A 96 -20.87 -5.96 -2.62
CA MET A 96 -20.62 -4.58 -3.04
C MET A 96 -19.22 -4.08 -2.66
N ASP A 97 -18.36 -4.94 -2.14
CA ASP A 97 -17.03 -4.55 -1.65
C ASP A 97 -16.06 -4.16 -2.77
N GLY A 98 -16.15 -4.74 -3.97
CA GLY A 98 -15.33 -4.29 -5.10
C GLY A 98 -14.04 -5.03 -5.49
N PRO A 99 -13.38 -5.88 -4.68
CA PRO A 99 -12.19 -6.60 -5.12
C PRO A 99 -12.51 -7.68 -6.17
N VAL A 100 -11.83 -7.57 -7.32
CA VAL A 100 -11.98 -8.49 -8.46
C VAL A 100 -11.55 -9.90 -8.09
N GLN A 101 -12.34 -10.90 -8.50
CA GLN A 101 -12.18 -12.32 -8.18
C GLN A 101 -12.25 -12.65 -6.68
N VAL A 102 -12.76 -11.71 -5.87
CA VAL A 102 -13.08 -11.94 -4.45
C VAL A 102 -14.58 -11.78 -4.23
N SER A 103 -15.09 -10.56 -4.23
CA SER A 103 -16.52 -10.26 -4.04
C SER A 103 -17.30 -10.22 -5.35
N GLN A 104 -16.62 -9.97 -6.48
CA GLN A 104 -17.25 -9.87 -7.79
C GLN A 104 -16.30 -10.23 -8.95
N CYS A 105 -16.88 -10.47 -10.12
CA CYS A 105 -16.12 -10.45 -11.38
C CYS A 105 -15.77 -8.99 -11.78
N PRO A 106 -14.73 -8.80 -12.61
CA PRO A 106 -14.43 -7.49 -13.18
C PRO A 106 -15.58 -6.96 -14.03
N ILE A 107 -15.79 -5.64 -14.01
CA ILE A 107 -16.72 -4.95 -14.91
C ILE A 107 -16.08 -4.88 -16.30
N ALA A 108 -16.62 -5.60 -17.28
CA ALA A 108 -16.03 -5.68 -18.62
C ALA A 108 -16.14 -4.35 -19.38
N PRO A 109 -15.25 -4.06 -20.35
CA PRO A 109 -15.42 -2.90 -21.24
C PRO A 109 -16.80 -2.90 -21.92
N GLY A 110 -17.51 -1.77 -21.84
CA GLY A 110 -18.86 -1.59 -22.36
C GLY A 110 -19.99 -2.10 -21.45
N SER A 111 -19.67 -2.78 -20.35
CA SER A 111 -20.64 -3.31 -19.39
C SER A 111 -20.98 -2.31 -18.29
N ARG A 112 -22.08 -2.62 -17.57
CA ARG A 112 -22.58 -1.84 -16.44
C ARG A 112 -22.57 -2.67 -15.17
N PHE A 113 -22.52 -2.00 -14.03
CA PHE A 113 -22.60 -2.60 -12.71
C PHE A 113 -23.16 -1.57 -11.73
N THR A 114 -24.03 -1.97 -10.81
CA THR A 114 -24.59 -1.10 -9.79
C THR A 114 -24.12 -1.54 -8.41
N TYR A 115 -23.35 -0.68 -7.74
CA TYR A 115 -23.09 -0.81 -6.31
C TYR A 115 -24.28 -0.24 -5.54
N ASP A 116 -24.81 -0.98 -4.57
CA ASP A 116 -26.01 -0.60 -3.82
C ASP A 116 -25.91 -1.06 -2.36
N PHE A 117 -25.59 -0.13 -1.47
CA PHE A 117 -25.37 -0.41 -0.05
C PHE A 117 -25.85 0.75 0.83
N VAL A 118 -25.99 0.48 2.13
CA VAL A 118 -26.33 1.49 3.14
C VAL A 118 -25.08 1.78 3.97
N VAL A 119 -24.78 3.05 4.17
CA VAL A 119 -23.60 3.48 4.93
C VAL A 119 -24.00 3.70 6.38
N ASN A 120 -23.51 2.83 7.28
CA ASN A 120 -23.81 2.86 8.71
C ASN A 120 -22.61 3.28 9.58
N GLN A 121 -21.59 3.89 8.98
CA GLN A 121 -20.39 4.37 9.67
C GLN A 121 -20.04 5.78 9.20
N PRO A 122 -19.84 6.74 10.13
CA PRO A 122 -19.41 8.09 9.79
C PRO A 122 -17.90 8.16 9.58
N GLY A 123 -17.42 9.24 8.96
CA GLY A 123 -16.00 9.58 8.94
C GLY A 123 -15.41 9.75 7.54
N THR A 124 -14.08 9.68 7.47
CA THR A 124 -13.31 9.94 6.26
C THR A 124 -12.83 8.64 5.61
N TYR A 125 -13.32 8.39 4.40
CA TYR A 125 -13.02 7.23 3.57
C TYR A 125 -12.59 7.67 2.18
N TRP A 126 -12.38 6.71 1.30
CA TRP A 126 -12.09 6.94 -0.11
C TRP A 126 -12.56 5.75 -0.93
N TYR A 127 -12.64 5.92 -2.23
CA TYR A 127 -12.97 4.85 -3.16
C TYR A 127 -11.92 4.80 -4.27
N HIS A 128 -11.63 3.60 -4.75
CA HIS A 128 -10.63 3.41 -5.79
C HIS A 128 -10.90 2.14 -6.60
N SER A 129 -10.27 2.03 -7.77
CA SER A 129 -10.28 0.77 -8.51
C SER A 129 -9.54 -0.32 -7.76
N HIS A 130 -10.11 -1.53 -7.74
CA HIS A 130 -9.48 -2.71 -7.15
C HIS A 130 -9.23 -3.78 -8.23
N ASN A 131 -8.74 -3.34 -9.38
CA ASN A 131 -8.47 -4.17 -10.56
C ASN A 131 -7.10 -3.83 -11.15
N LYS A 132 -6.12 -4.75 -11.04
CA LYS A 132 -4.86 -4.73 -11.79
C LYS A 132 -4.02 -3.44 -11.68
N GLY A 133 -3.90 -2.83 -10.50
CA GLY A 133 -3.07 -1.62 -10.37
C GLY A 133 -3.64 -0.40 -11.04
N GLN A 134 -4.96 -0.33 -11.19
CA GLN A 134 -5.59 0.70 -12.03
C GLN A 134 -5.80 2.05 -11.31
N TYR A 135 -5.95 2.08 -9.99
CA TYR A 135 -6.26 3.35 -9.31
C TYR A 135 -5.13 4.40 -9.37
N PRO A 136 -3.82 4.05 -9.41
CA PRO A 136 -2.76 5.02 -9.62
C PRO A 136 -2.86 5.72 -10.98
N ASP A 137 -3.52 5.11 -11.97
CA ASP A 137 -3.86 5.74 -13.25
C ASP A 137 -5.05 6.70 -13.19
N GLY A 138 -5.64 6.95 -12.00
CA GLY A 138 -6.51 8.11 -11.76
C GLY A 138 -7.88 7.78 -11.15
N LEU A 139 -8.28 6.52 -11.13
CA LEU A 139 -9.58 6.09 -10.58
C LEU A 139 -9.53 5.95 -9.06
N ARG A 140 -9.44 7.08 -8.36
CA ARG A 140 -9.36 7.21 -6.90
C ARG A 140 -9.94 8.54 -6.43
N GLY A 141 -10.78 8.55 -5.40
CA GLY A 141 -11.38 9.79 -4.88
C GLY A 141 -11.81 9.66 -3.43
N ALA A 142 -11.93 10.79 -2.72
CA ALA A 142 -12.41 10.80 -1.35
C ALA A 142 -13.88 10.36 -1.25
N PHE A 143 -14.25 9.75 -0.11
CA PHE A 143 -15.61 9.38 0.24
C PHE A 143 -15.86 9.85 1.67
N ILE A 144 -16.67 10.89 1.82
CA ILE A 144 -16.98 11.49 3.12
C ILE A 144 -18.36 11.05 3.58
N VAL A 145 -18.44 10.53 4.81
CA VAL A 145 -19.70 10.23 5.47
C VAL A 145 -19.92 11.22 6.59
N HIS A 146 -20.78 12.20 6.32
CA HIS A 146 -21.15 13.24 7.27
C HIS A 146 -21.91 12.66 8.45
N ASP A 147 -21.52 13.08 9.64
CA ASP A 147 -22.12 12.67 10.91
C ASP A 147 -22.87 13.83 11.57
N PRO A 148 -24.21 13.81 11.57
CA PRO A 148 -25.00 14.82 12.27
C PRO A 148 -24.70 14.90 13.78
N GLU A 149 -24.15 13.83 14.35
CA GLU A 149 -23.79 13.70 15.76
C GLU A 149 -22.27 13.61 15.97
N ASN A 150 -21.48 14.15 15.04
CA ASN A 150 -20.02 14.26 15.18
C ASN A 150 -19.67 14.84 16.57
N PRO A 151 -18.84 14.16 17.39
CA PRO A 151 -18.50 14.59 18.75
C PRO A 151 -17.78 15.95 18.81
N TYR A 152 -17.23 16.40 17.68
CA TYR A 152 -16.52 17.66 17.51
C TYR A 152 -17.32 18.74 16.76
N LYS A 153 -18.60 18.50 16.43
CA LYS A 153 -19.42 19.42 15.59
C LYS A 153 -19.49 20.88 16.07
N ASP A 154 -19.34 21.10 17.37
CA ASP A 154 -19.36 22.45 17.98
C ASP A 154 -17.95 23.05 18.16
N GLN A 155 -16.90 22.38 17.66
CA GLN A 155 -15.48 22.76 17.80
C GLN A 155 -14.85 23.21 16.48
N PHE A 156 -15.55 23.10 15.35
CA PHE A 156 -15.11 23.59 14.04
C PHE A 156 -16.22 24.39 13.36
N ASP A 157 -15.80 25.30 12.46
CA ASP A 157 -16.68 26.18 11.69
C ASP A 157 -16.89 25.68 10.26
N GLU A 158 -15.89 25.01 9.68
CA GLU A 158 -15.86 24.57 8.28
C GLU A 158 -15.14 23.22 8.16
N GLU A 159 -15.48 22.44 7.14
CA GLU A 159 -14.77 21.20 6.78
C GLU A 159 -13.97 21.38 5.49
N VAL A 160 -12.81 20.73 5.41
CA VAL A 160 -11.94 20.75 4.22
C VAL A 160 -11.41 19.35 3.96
N VAL A 161 -11.53 18.87 2.72
CA VAL A 161 -10.94 17.60 2.28
C VAL A 161 -9.62 17.85 1.55
N ILE A 162 -8.55 17.20 2.00
CA ILE A 162 -7.23 17.24 1.38
C ILE A 162 -6.76 15.81 1.11
N THR A 163 -6.56 15.48 -0.16
CA THR A 163 -5.93 14.23 -0.58
C THR A 163 -4.46 14.49 -0.85
N VAL A 164 -3.62 13.52 -0.51
CA VAL A 164 -2.19 13.48 -0.87
C VAL A 164 -1.93 12.21 -1.66
N SER A 165 -1.05 12.27 -2.66
CA SER A 165 -0.67 11.09 -3.45
C SER A 165 0.72 11.21 -4.04
N ASP A 166 1.28 10.06 -4.41
CA ASP A 166 2.34 9.97 -5.39
C ASP A 166 1.79 9.99 -6.83
N TRP A 167 2.65 10.36 -7.76
CA TRP A 167 2.30 10.54 -9.17
C TRP A 167 3.33 9.93 -10.09
N TYR A 168 2.86 9.10 -11.01
CA TYR A 168 3.66 8.45 -12.05
C TYR A 168 3.40 9.11 -13.39
N HIS A 169 4.41 9.17 -14.27
CA HIS A 169 4.25 9.64 -15.65
C HIS A 169 3.89 8.52 -16.62
N ASP A 170 4.32 7.30 -16.32
CA ASP A 170 3.97 6.09 -17.08
C ASP A 170 2.73 5.40 -16.52
N GLU A 171 1.96 4.73 -17.38
CA GLU A 171 0.77 3.97 -16.98
C GLU A 171 1.15 2.66 -16.26
N MET A 172 0.32 2.27 -15.29
CA MET A 172 0.58 1.12 -14.42
C MET A 172 0.79 -0.22 -15.14
N PRO A 173 0.08 -0.57 -16.24
CA PRO A 173 0.33 -1.84 -16.94
C PRO A 173 1.78 -1.99 -17.43
N GLY A 174 2.40 -0.91 -17.90
CA GLY A 174 3.79 -0.91 -18.32
C GLY A 174 4.75 -1.05 -17.14
N LEU A 175 4.51 -0.26 -16.09
CA LEU A 175 5.31 -0.29 -14.87
C LEU A 175 5.26 -1.64 -14.16
N ILE A 176 4.07 -2.24 -14.03
CA ILE A 176 3.88 -3.58 -13.45
C ILE A 176 4.61 -4.64 -14.28
N THR A 177 4.54 -4.56 -15.61
CA THR A 177 5.24 -5.49 -16.49
C THR A 177 6.75 -5.42 -16.27
N PHE A 178 7.31 -4.22 -16.08
CA PHE A 178 8.72 -4.04 -15.75
C PHE A 178 9.04 -4.55 -14.33
N PHE A 179 8.24 -4.14 -13.35
CA PHE A 179 8.41 -4.48 -11.93
C PHE A 179 8.49 -6.00 -11.71
N MET A 180 7.57 -6.76 -12.31
CA MET A 180 7.50 -8.23 -12.19
C MET A 180 8.39 -8.96 -13.21
N SER A 181 9.32 -8.29 -13.87
CA SER A 181 10.19 -8.90 -14.89
C SER A 181 11.51 -9.40 -14.33
N LYS A 182 12.13 -10.34 -15.03
CA LYS A 182 13.53 -10.76 -14.81
C LYS A 182 14.57 -9.64 -14.97
N GLU A 183 14.19 -8.50 -15.53
CA GLU A 183 15.06 -7.32 -15.66
C GLU A 183 15.11 -6.52 -14.35
N ASN A 184 14.15 -6.75 -13.44
CA ASN A 184 14.10 -6.22 -12.09
C ASN A 184 14.15 -7.33 -11.01
N PRO A 185 15.21 -8.15 -10.96
CA PRO A 185 15.29 -9.29 -10.02
C PRO A 185 15.44 -8.85 -8.56
N GLY A 186 15.69 -7.56 -8.30
CA GLY A 186 15.69 -7.00 -6.95
C GLY A 186 14.28 -6.78 -6.40
N GLY A 187 13.26 -6.74 -7.27
CA GLY A 187 11.92 -6.34 -6.87
C GLY A 187 11.82 -4.85 -6.55
N ALA A 188 12.67 -4.01 -7.13
CA ALA A 188 12.67 -2.57 -6.88
C ALA A 188 11.37 -1.95 -7.40
N GLU A 189 10.59 -1.32 -6.53
CA GLU A 189 9.37 -0.63 -6.89
C GLU A 189 9.70 0.56 -7.82
N PRO A 190 8.93 0.77 -8.89
CA PRO A 190 9.03 2.00 -9.67
C PRO A 190 8.86 3.22 -8.77
N VAL A 191 9.79 4.17 -8.88
CA VAL A 191 9.77 5.41 -8.10
C VAL A 191 8.83 6.42 -8.77
N PRO A 192 7.87 7.03 -8.04
CA PRO A 192 6.99 8.07 -8.59
C PRO A 192 7.77 9.34 -8.92
N GLN A 193 7.27 10.16 -9.84
CA GLN A 193 7.92 11.40 -10.25
C GLN A 193 7.57 12.58 -9.34
N SER A 194 6.38 12.62 -8.72
CA SER A 194 5.97 13.80 -7.95
C SER A 194 4.97 13.49 -6.83
N ALA A 195 5.01 14.28 -5.76
CA ALA A 195 3.93 14.34 -4.77
C ALA A 195 2.87 15.35 -5.20
N LEU A 196 1.59 15.07 -4.92
CA LEU A 196 0.45 15.92 -5.26
C LEU A 196 -0.47 16.13 -4.05
N PHE A 197 -1.07 17.32 -3.94
CA PHE A 197 -2.21 17.60 -3.07
C PHE A 197 -3.45 17.87 -3.92
N ASN A 198 -4.57 17.18 -3.67
CA ASN A 198 -5.79 17.31 -4.49
C ASN A 198 -5.48 17.30 -5.99
N ASP A 199 -4.59 16.39 -6.39
CA ASP A 199 -4.13 16.22 -7.78
C ASP A 199 -3.56 17.51 -8.42
N THR A 200 -2.89 18.34 -7.63
CA THR A 200 -2.15 19.52 -8.09
C THR A 200 -0.88 19.75 -7.27
N LYS A 201 0.07 20.51 -7.84
CA LYS A 201 1.27 21.00 -7.14
C LYS A 201 1.06 22.32 -6.39
N GLU A 202 -0.06 23.02 -6.63
CA GLU A 202 -0.30 24.36 -6.05
C GLU A 202 -1.62 24.49 -5.30
N LEU A 203 -1.89 23.59 -4.35
CA LEU A 203 -3.14 23.65 -3.57
C LEU A 203 -3.19 24.90 -2.69
N LYS A 204 -4.27 25.69 -2.82
CA LYS A 204 -4.53 26.89 -2.00
C LYS A 204 -5.85 26.70 -1.25
N VAL A 205 -5.79 26.73 0.07
CA VAL A 205 -6.95 26.57 0.96
C VAL A 205 -7.22 27.90 1.66
N ALA A 206 -8.39 28.48 1.45
CA ALA A 206 -8.73 29.78 2.03
C ALA A 206 -9.05 29.64 3.53
N PHE A 207 -8.30 30.36 4.37
CA PHE A 207 -8.47 30.38 5.83
C PHE A 207 -9.00 31.74 6.28
N GLN A 208 -10.07 31.73 7.07
CA GLN A 208 -10.61 32.92 7.70
C GLN A 208 -10.05 33.04 9.13
N PRO A 209 -9.53 34.21 9.52
CA PRO A 209 -8.90 34.38 10.82
C PRO A 209 -9.83 34.01 11.99
N GLY A 210 -9.32 33.25 12.95
CA GLY A 210 -10.05 32.83 14.15
C GLY A 210 -11.06 31.69 13.95
N LYS A 211 -11.29 31.21 12.72
CA LYS A 211 -12.10 30.01 12.46
C LYS A 211 -11.32 28.74 12.73
N THR A 212 -12.00 27.68 13.15
CA THR A 212 -11.45 26.33 13.22
C THR A 212 -11.93 25.49 12.04
N TYR A 213 -11.01 24.80 11.39
CA TYR A 213 -11.27 23.94 10.24
C TYR A 213 -11.11 22.48 10.64
N PHE A 214 -12.09 21.64 10.31
CA PHE A 214 -11.96 20.19 10.37
C PHE A 214 -11.38 19.69 9.05
N VAL A 215 -10.08 19.43 9.05
CA VAL A 215 -9.35 18.97 7.87
C VAL A 215 -9.39 17.44 7.83
N ARG A 216 -9.93 16.90 6.74
CA ARG A 216 -10.00 15.47 6.45
C ARG A 216 -8.91 15.12 5.46
N MET A 217 -7.82 14.52 5.95
CA MET A 217 -6.68 14.17 5.10
C MET A 217 -6.66 12.69 4.73
N VAL A 218 -6.40 12.39 3.45
CA VAL A 218 -6.41 11.04 2.88
C VAL A 218 -5.16 10.83 2.03
N ASN A 219 -4.36 9.79 2.30
CA ASN A 219 -3.32 9.37 1.35
C ASN A 219 -3.90 8.38 0.34
N ILE A 220 -4.12 8.85 -0.88
CA ILE A 220 -4.64 8.07 -2.02
C ILE A 220 -3.50 7.66 -2.98
N GLY A 221 -2.25 7.71 -2.51
CA GLY A 221 -1.06 7.28 -3.24
C GLY A 221 -0.98 5.75 -3.40
N ALA A 222 -0.16 5.32 -4.37
CA ALA A 222 0.06 3.93 -4.71
C ALA A 222 1.14 3.25 -3.86
N PHE A 223 2.09 4.03 -3.36
CA PHE A 223 3.33 3.52 -2.79
C PHE A 223 3.81 4.38 -1.61
N ALA A 224 4.02 5.67 -1.83
CA ALA A 224 4.72 6.52 -0.88
C ALA A 224 3.88 6.85 0.37
N GLY A 225 4.43 6.54 1.55
CA GLY A 225 4.03 7.21 2.79
C GLY A 225 4.36 8.69 2.75
N GLN A 226 3.65 9.51 3.52
CA GLN A 226 3.74 10.97 3.48
C GLN A 226 3.96 11.53 4.89
N HIS A 227 5.03 12.30 5.07
CA HIS A 227 5.25 13.15 6.24
C HIS A 227 4.52 14.47 6.02
N VAL A 228 3.57 14.82 6.89
CA VAL A 228 2.72 16.00 6.71
C VAL A 228 2.81 16.94 7.89
N TRP A 229 3.02 18.23 7.60
CA TRP A 229 2.99 19.30 8.61
C TRP A 229 2.39 20.61 8.06
N PHE A 230 1.88 21.43 8.97
CA PHE A 230 1.32 22.75 8.67
C PHE A 230 2.15 23.82 9.37
N GLU A 231 2.82 24.69 8.60
CA GLU A 231 3.72 25.65 9.23
C GLU A 231 2.99 26.67 10.09
N GLY A 232 3.51 26.83 11.31
CA GLY A 232 2.95 27.72 12.31
C GLY A 232 1.60 27.27 12.89
N HIS A 233 1.12 26.06 12.60
CA HIS A 233 -0.12 25.50 13.14
C HIS A 233 0.15 24.09 13.68
N ASN A 234 -0.51 23.73 14.78
CA ASN A 234 -0.56 22.35 15.22
C ASN A 234 -1.83 21.70 14.67
N MET A 235 -1.78 20.38 14.53
CA MET A 235 -2.91 19.54 14.22
C MET A 235 -3.45 18.94 15.52
N THR A 236 -4.74 19.16 15.81
CA THR A 236 -5.43 18.40 16.86
C THR A 236 -6.13 17.21 16.21
N ILE A 237 -5.51 16.03 16.23
CA ILE A 237 -6.05 14.78 15.68
C ILE A 237 -7.32 14.40 16.43
N VAL A 238 -8.40 14.12 15.67
CA VAL A 238 -9.72 13.75 16.21
C VAL A 238 -10.36 12.55 15.51
N GLU A 239 -9.80 12.08 14.41
CA GLU A 239 -10.28 10.90 13.67
C GLU A 239 -9.12 10.23 12.94
N VAL A 240 -9.04 8.90 12.98
CA VAL A 240 -8.18 8.11 12.08
C VAL A 240 -9.00 7.01 11.42
N ASP A 241 -8.89 6.86 10.10
CA ASP A 241 -9.57 5.84 9.32
C ASP A 241 -11.09 5.70 9.60
N GLY A 242 -11.77 6.83 9.87
CA GLY A 242 -13.20 6.86 10.20
C GLY A 242 -13.55 6.52 11.66
N VAL A 243 -12.55 6.33 12.53
CA VAL A 243 -12.72 6.17 13.98
C VAL A 243 -12.41 7.50 14.66
N TYR A 244 -13.39 8.10 15.31
CA TYR A 244 -13.13 9.26 16.18
C TYR A 244 -12.22 8.87 17.33
N THR A 245 -11.28 9.74 17.67
CA THR A 245 -10.32 9.54 18.76
C THR A 245 -10.51 10.62 19.82
N HIS A 246 -10.04 10.39 21.05
CA HIS A 246 -9.77 11.51 21.95
C HIS A 246 -8.74 12.46 21.29
N PRO A 247 -8.81 13.78 21.55
CA PRO A 247 -7.93 14.73 20.90
C PRO A 247 -6.45 14.49 21.21
N ALA A 248 -5.60 14.52 20.19
CA ALA A 248 -4.15 14.44 20.34
C ALA A 248 -3.44 15.53 19.52
N GLU A 249 -2.45 16.20 20.10
CA GLU A 249 -1.70 17.26 19.43
C GLU A 249 -0.51 16.68 18.65
N ALA A 250 -0.40 17.04 17.39
CA ALA A 250 0.71 16.68 16.51
C ALA A 250 1.22 17.90 15.73
N SER A 251 2.54 18.04 15.67
CA SER A 251 3.20 18.99 14.75
C SER A 251 3.44 18.37 13.37
N LEU A 252 3.62 17.05 13.31
CA LEU A 252 3.86 16.28 12.11
C LEU A 252 3.21 14.90 12.25
N ILE A 253 2.55 14.45 11.19
CA ILE A 253 1.96 13.10 11.09
C ILE A 253 2.59 12.34 9.94
N TYR A 254 2.62 11.01 10.05
CA TYR A 254 2.93 10.10 8.95
C TYR A 254 1.64 9.45 8.46
N LEU A 255 1.40 9.49 7.15
CA LEU A 255 0.24 8.90 6.52
C LEU A 255 0.70 7.92 5.45
N SER A 256 0.60 6.61 5.70
CA SER A 256 0.92 5.62 4.65
C SER A 256 -0.15 5.62 3.55
N ALA A 257 0.13 4.96 2.43
CA ALA A 257 -0.91 4.67 1.45
C ALA A 257 -2.16 4.10 2.15
N ALA A 258 -3.33 4.59 1.75
CA ALA A 258 -4.66 4.25 2.24
C ALA A 258 -5.10 4.77 3.62
N GLN A 259 -4.18 5.30 4.42
CA GLN A 259 -4.54 5.87 5.72
C GLN A 259 -5.22 7.24 5.58
N ARG A 260 -6.06 7.54 6.57
CA ARG A 260 -6.72 8.83 6.75
C ARG A 260 -6.48 9.33 8.16
N CYS A 261 -6.28 10.63 8.27
CA CYS A 261 -6.17 11.32 9.54
C CYS A 261 -6.93 12.64 9.42
N SER A 262 -7.92 12.84 10.28
CA SER A 262 -8.68 14.07 10.32
C SER A 262 -8.40 14.81 11.62
N PHE A 263 -8.16 16.12 11.50
CA PHE A 263 -7.66 16.96 12.58
C PHE A 263 -8.27 18.36 12.51
N LEU A 264 -8.31 19.02 13.67
CA LEU A 264 -8.71 20.42 13.75
C LEU A 264 -7.50 21.32 13.58
N ILE A 265 -7.65 22.39 12.79
CA ILE A 265 -6.70 23.50 12.73
C ILE A 265 -7.45 24.80 13.00
N THR A 266 -7.04 25.52 14.04
CA THR A 266 -7.54 26.88 14.31
C THR A 266 -6.71 27.92 13.57
N ALA A 267 -7.37 28.70 12.72
CA ALA A 267 -6.74 29.80 12.02
C ALA A 267 -6.32 30.89 13.00
N LYS A 268 -5.11 31.41 12.83
CA LYS A 268 -4.59 32.54 13.61
C LYS A 268 -5.45 33.78 13.45
N ASN A 269 -5.44 34.66 14.45
CA ASN A 269 -6.14 35.94 14.35
C ASN A 269 -5.37 36.95 13.48
N GLU A 270 -4.06 36.80 13.36
CA GLU A 270 -3.22 37.67 12.55
C GLU A 270 -3.31 37.33 11.06
N THR A 271 -3.64 38.31 10.22
CA THR A 271 -3.73 38.16 8.75
C THR A 271 -2.46 38.61 8.03
N GLY A 272 -1.33 38.70 8.75
CA GLY A 272 -0.09 39.30 8.23
C GLY A 272 0.74 38.37 7.35
N ALA A 273 0.37 37.09 7.23
CA ALA A 273 1.08 36.08 6.46
C ALA A 273 0.15 34.97 5.98
N ASN A 274 0.50 34.36 4.84
CA ASN A 274 0.00 33.05 4.44
C ASN A 274 0.95 31.98 4.98
N TYR A 275 0.46 30.76 5.17
CA TYR A 275 1.24 29.68 5.77
C TYR A 275 1.31 28.48 4.83
N PRO A 276 2.50 27.94 4.53
CA PRO A 276 2.61 26.72 3.75
C PRO A 276 2.26 25.49 4.61
N PHE A 277 1.82 24.44 3.95
CA PHE A 277 1.75 23.10 4.51
C PHE A 277 2.34 22.13 3.49
N VAL A 278 2.97 21.07 3.97
CA VAL A 278 3.82 20.23 3.13
C VAL A 278 3.46 18.77 3.34
N ALA A 279 3.51 18.01 2.25
CA ALA A 279 3.69 16.57 2.31
C ALA A 279 5.04 16.22 1.65
N SER A 280 5.83 15.42 2.35
CA SER A 280 7.09 14.86 1.86
C SER A 280 6.97 13.34 1.80
N MET A 281 7.21 12.75 0.64
CA MET A 281 7.24 11.29 0.51
C MET A 281 8.31 10.71 1.45
N ASP A 282 8.01 9.54 1.98
CA ASP A 282 8.96 8.71 2.70
C ASP A 282 9.93 8.07 1.70
N THR A 283 11.03 8.77 1.44
CA THR A 283 12.04 8.31 0.49
C THR A 283 12.83 7.09 0.96
N THR A 284 12.64 6.64 2.21
CA THR A 284 13.26 5.38 2.68
C THR A 284 12.69 4.16 1.97
N LEU A 285 11.52 4.30 1.35
CA LEU A 285 10.89 3.29 0.48
C LEU A 285 11.54 3.22 -0.91
N PHE A 286 12.40 4.17 -1.31
CA PHE A 286 12.87 4.24 -2.70
C PHE A 286 14.26 3.63 -2.88
N ASP A 287 14.35 2.64 -3.77
CA ASP A 287 15.61 1.99 -4.15
C ASP A 287 16.55 2.88 -4.97
N SER A 288 16.03 3.98 -5.53
CA SER A 288 16.82 4.94 -6.31
C SER A 288 16.23 6.35 -6.25
N PHE A 289 17.04 7.34 -6.64
CA PHE A 289 16.65 8.75 -6.66
C PHE A 289 16.81 9.32 -8.08
N PRO A 290 15.80 9.16 -8.96
CA PRO A 290 15.79 9.78 -10.28
C PRO A 290 15.98 11.30 -10.21
N GLU A 291 16.63 11.89 -11.21
CA GLU A 291 16.88 13.35 -11.24
C GLU A 291 15.60 14.20 -11.32
N ASP A 292 14.51 13.62 -11.80
CA ASP A 292 13.20 14.25 -11.99
C ASP A 292 12.22 14.03 -10.83
N LEU A 293 12.64 13.29 -9.80
CA LEU A 293 11.88 13.04 -8.56
C LEU A 293 11.65 14.36 -7.80
N ASP A 294 10.37 14.66 -7.58
CA ASP A 294 9.91 15.78 -6.75
C ASP A 294 9.04 15.26 -5.60
N TYR A 295 9.71 14.74 -4.58
CA TYR A 295 9.10 14.04 -3.45
C TYR A 295 8.40 14.99 -2.45
N ASN A 296 8.48 16.31 -2.64
CA ASN A 296 7.81 17.30 -1.81
C ASN A 296 6.65 17.97 -2.56
N VAL A 297 5.55 18.23 -1.87
CA VAL A 297 4.48 19.08 -2.37
C VAL A 297 4.07 20.09 -1.31
N THR A 298 3.95 21.34 -1.73
CA THR A 298 3.58 22.47 -0.86
C THR A 298 2.21 22.98 -1.25
N GLY A 299 1.30 23.02 -0.29
CA GLY A 299 0.07 23.81 -0.37
C GLY A 299 0.17 25.04 0.53
N TRP A 300 -0.83 25.93 0.44
CA TRP A 300 -0.88 27.15 1.27
C TRP A 300 -2.24 27.35 1.92
N LEU A 301 -2.21 27.62 3.23
CA LEU A 301 -3.29 28.26 3.96
C LEU A 301 -3.27 29.76 3.63
N VAL A 302 -4.24 30.20 2.84
CA VAL A 302 -4.33 31.58 2.32
C VAL A 302 -5.27 32.39 3.21
N TYR A 303 -4.67 33.27 4.01
CA TYR A 303 -5.38 34.24 4.85
C TYR A 303 -5.71 35.52 4.09
N ASP A 304 -4.80 35.94 3.19
CA ASP A 304 -5.00 37.08 2.30
C ASP A 304 -4.35 36.78 0.94
N GLY A 305 -5.17 36.79 -0.12
CA GLY A 305 -4.73 36.54 -1.50
C GLY A 305 -3.82 37.64 -2.08
N ALA A 306 -3.71 38.80 -1.42
CA ALA A 306 -2.78 39.87 -1.80
C ALA A 306 -1.37 39.68 -1.23
N LEU A 307 -1.20 38.80 -0.22
CA LEU A 307 0.09 38.51 0.40
C LEU A 307 0.86 37.45 -0.39
N PRO A 308 2.20 37.45 -0.29
CA PRO A 308 3.01 36.40 -0.93
C PRO A 308 2.68 35.01 -0.37
N LEU A 309 2.91 34.00 -1.19
CA LEU A 309 2.93 32.60 -0.78
C LEU A 309 4.40 32.26 -0.43
N PRO A 310 4.74 32.12 0.85
CA PRO A 310 6.12 31.82 1.24
C PRO A 310 6.52 30.41 0.79
N GLU A 311 7.82 30.22 0.55
CA GLU A 311 8.39 28.88 0.38
C GLU A 311 8.33 28.11 1.71
N ALA A 312 8.15 26.80 1.64
CA ALA A 312 8.16 25.95 2.82
C ALA A 312 9.56 25.80 3.40
N ALA A 313 9.65 25.71 4.72
CA ALA A 313 10.87 25.38 5.43
C ALA A 313 11.26 23.92 5.14
N LEU A 314 12.55 23.71 4.92
CA LEU A 314 13.12 22.37 4.86
C LEU A 314 13.29 21.83 6.27
N LEU A 315 12.85 20.59 6.49
CA LEU A 315 13.07 19.85 7.73
C LEU A 315 14.20 18.84 7.50
N ASP A 316 15.18 18.84 8.40
CA ASP A 316 16.28 17.87 8.39
C ASP A 316 15.89 16.55 9.08
N GLU A 317 14.92 16.59 10.00
CA GLU A 317 14.41 15.45 10.77
C GLU A 317 12.88 15.53 10.88
N PHE A 318 12.22 14.36 10.87
CA PHE A 318 10.78 14.23 11.02
C PHE A 318 10.43 13.66 12.41
N ASP A 319 9.93 14.51 13.30
CA ASP A 319 9.38 14.08 14.60
C ASP A 319 7.91 13.64 14.42
N VAL A 320 7.74 12.38 14.01
CA VAL A 320 6.45 11.79 13.64
C VAL A 320 5.64 11.45 14.90
N PHE A 321 4.38 11.91 14.94
CA PHE A 321 3.42 11.47 15.95
C PHE A 321 3.13 9.95 15.84
N ASP A 322 3.25 9.22 16.95
CA ASP A 322 2.96 7.78 17.01
C ASP A 322 1.44 7.51 17.11
N ASP A 323 0.85 7.04 16.02
CA ASP A 323 -0.57 6.71 15.88
C ASP A 323 -1.03 5.59 16.83
N MET A 324 -0.13 4.73 17.32
CA MET A 324 -0.46 3.68 18.29
C MET A 324 -0.86 4.23 19.66
N THR A 325 -0.56 5.50 19.93
CA THR A 325 -0.91 6.18 21.20
C THR A 325 -2.33 6.73 21.23
N LEU A 326 -3.02 6.78 20.08
CA LEU A 326 -4.39 7.27 19.99
C LEU A 326 -5.36 6.33 20.72
N GLN A 327 -6.42 6.92 21.29
CA GLN A 327 -7.48 6.17 21.94
C GLN A 327 -8.81 6.49 21.25
N PRO A 328 -9.60 5.49 20.83
CA PRO A 328 -10.92 5.71 20.27
C PRO A 328 -11.85 6.46 21.23
N PHE A 329 -12.68 7.35 20.69
CA PHE A 329 -13.57 8.22 21.48
C PHE A 329 -14.64 7.45 22.28
N ASP A 330 -15.03 6.26 21.79
CA ASP A 330 -16.03 5.40 22.43
C ASP A 330 -15.44 4.48 23.52
N ASP A 331 -14.13 4.56 23.78
CA ASP A 331 -13.42 3.80 24.79
C ASP A 331 -13.65 2.28 24.70
N GLU A 332 -13.82 1.72 23.49
CA GLU A 332 -14.02 0.27 23.34
C GLU A 332 -12.83 -0.51 23.94
N PRO A 333 -13.08 -1.39 24.93
CA PRO A 333 -12.01 -2.13 25.57
C PRO A 333 -11.42 -3.19 24.63
N LEU A 334 -10.18 -3.57 24.92
CA LEU A 334 -9.55 -4.75 24.33
C LEU A 334 -10.52 -5.95 24.36
N PHE A 335 -10.70 -6.59 23.20
CA PHE A 335 -11.50 -7.82 23.12
C PHE A 335 -10.86 -8.94 23.96
N GLY A 336 -11.66 -9.95 24.32
CA GLY A 336 -11.18 -11.12 25.05
C GLY A 336 -10.07 -11.88 24.32
N GLU A 337 -9.59 -12.97 24.92
CA GLU A 337 -8.59 -13.84 24.28
C GLU A 337 -9.04 -14.31 22.89
N PRO A 338 -8.12 -14.46 21.93
CA PRO A 338 -8.45 -14.85 20.58
C PRO A 338 -8.88 -16.33 20.56
N ASP A 339 -9.93 -16.62 19.79
CA ASP A 339 -10.34 -17.98 19.46
C ASP A 339 -9.42 -18.59 18.38
N GLN A 340 -8.86 -17.73 17.51
CA GLN A 340 -7.94 -18.10 16.45
C GLN A 340 -6.84 -17.05 16.29
N THR A 341 -5.59 -17.51 16.12
CA THR A 341 -4.46 -16.66 15.75
C THR A 341 -3.98 -17.05 14.35
N VAL A 342 -3.89 -16.08 13.46
CA VAL A 342 -3.33 -16.20 12.12
C VAL A 342 -1.99 -15.49 12.09
N THR A 343 -0.91 -16.25 11.93
CA THR A 343 0.45 -15.72 11.82
C THR A 343 0.87 -15.71 10.36
N LEU A 344 1.34 -14.57 9.87
CA LEU A 344 1.76 -14.35 8.50
C LEU A 344 3.17 -13.74 8.47
N SER A 345 4.03 -14.23 7.59
CA SER A 345 5.38 -13.69 7.41
C SER A 345 5.53 -13.03 6.05
N VAL A 346 5.92 -11.76 6.01
CA VAL A 346 6.14 -11.00 4.77
C VAL A 346 7.51 -11.35 4.21
N ILE A 347 7.53 -11.86 2.97
CA ILE A 347 8.77 -12.23 2.28
C ILE A 347 8.70 -11.75 0.83
N MET A 348 9.80 -11.21 0.31
CA MET A 348 10.00 -10.90 -1.10
C MET A 348 10.97 -11.90 -1.72
N ALA A 349 10.58 -12.57 -2.82
CA ALA A 349 11.43 -13.58 -3.45
C ALA A 349 11.19 -13.75 -4.95
N ASN A 350 12.23 -14.18 -5.66
CA ASN A 350 12.14 -14.45 -7.10
C ASN A 350 11.58 -15.84 -7.41
N LEU A 351 10.71 -15.91 -8.42
CA LEU A 351 10.21 -17.17 -8.97
C LEU A 351 10.92 -17.53 -10.29
N ASN A 352 10.57 -18.68 -10.87
CA ASN A 352 11.31 -19.28 -11.99
C ASN A 352 11.17 -18.54 -13.34
N ASP A 353 10.23 -17.62 -13.46
CA ASP A 353 10.12 -16.67 -14.57
C ASP A 353 11.11 -15.51 -14.44
N GLY A 354 11.74 -15.37 -13.26
CA GLY A 354 12.72 -14.36 -12.91
C GLY A 354 12.12 -13.11 -12.27
N GLY A 355 10.79 -13.00 -12.18
CA GLY A 355 10.13 -11.90 -11.50
C GLY A 355 10.23 -12.02 -9.98
N ASN A 356 10.18 -10.88 -9.29
CA ASN A 356 10.07 -10.81 -7.84
C ASN A 356 8.59 -10.80 -7.43
N TYR A 357 8.25 -11.63 -6.43
CA TYR A 357 6.91 -11.80 -5.91
C TYR A 357 6.90 -11.57 -4.40
N ALA A 358 5.76 -11.09 -3.91
CA ALA A 358 5.51 -10.93 -2.49
C ALA A 358 4.73 -12.13 -1.96
N PHE A 359 5.06 -12.53 -0.74
CA PHE A 359 4.52 -13.71 -0.09
C PHE A 359 4.03 -13.41 1.31
N PHE A 360 2.93 -14.05 1.68
CA PHE A 360 2.73 -14.46 3.05
C PHE A 360 3.21 -15.90 3.21
N ASP A 361 4.19 -16.08 4.07
CA ASP A 361 4.89 -17.34 4.31
C ASP A 361 5.49 -17.92 3.02
N ASN A 362 4.87 -18.96 2.47
CA ASN A 362 5.29 -19.58 1.21
C ASN A 362 4.26 -19.42 0.08
N ILE A 363 3.24 -18.56 0.27
CA ILE A 363 2.15 -18.35 -0.67
C ILE A 363 2.20 -16.92 -1.20
N THR A 364 2.31 -16.80 -2.53
CA THR A 364 2.02 -15.55 -3.25
C THR A 364 0.60 -15.64 -3.79
N TYR A 365 -0.20 -14.60 -3.52
CA TYR A 365 -1.62 -14.61 -3.86
C TYR A 365 -1.84 -14.76 -5.36
N THR A 366 -2.64 -15.74 -5.75
CA THR A 366 -3.10 -15.92 -7.12
C THR A 366 -4.61 -16.06 -7.12
N ALA A 367 -5.29 -15.15 -7.80
CA ALA A 367 -6.75 -15.14 -7.89
C ALA A 367 -7.30 -16.48 -8.44
N ALA A 368 -8.35 -16.97 -7.80
CA ALA A 368 -9.08 -18.17 -8.24
C ALA A 368 -9.81 -17.97 -9.58
N LYS A 369 -10.22 -19.08 -10.21
CA LYS A 369 -11.05 -19.02 -11.43
C LYS A 369 -12.48 -18.54 -11.14
N VAL A 370 -13.02 -18.93 -9.99
CA VAL A 370 -14.33 -18.51 -9.49
C VAL A 370 -14.08 -17.49 -8.38
N PRO A 371 -14.72 -16.29 -8.40
CA PRO A 371 -14.64 -15.37 -7.29
C PRO A 371 -14.96 -16.04 -5.96
N THR A 372 -14.16 -15.77 -4.92
CA THR A 372 -14.28 -16.45 -3.62
C THR A 372 -15.70 -16.40 -3.06
N LEU A 373 -16.39 -15.26 -3.17
CA LEU A 373 -17.80 -15.14 -2.75
C LEU A 373 -18.72 -16.13 -3.46
N TYR A 374 -18.55 -16.33 -4.77
CA TYR A 374 -19.39 -17.26 -5.53
C TYR A 374 -19.05 -18.72 -5.21
N THR A 375 -17.79 -19.02 -4.86
CA THR A 375 -17.41 -20.30 -4.26
C THR A 375 -18.14 -20.53 -2.94
N VAL A 376 -18.16 -19.53 -2.03
CA VAL A 376 -18.93 -19.62 -0.77
C VAL A 376 -20.39 -19.93 -1.08
N LEU A 377 -21.03 -19.19 -1.97
CA LEU A 377 -22.46 -19.31 -2.24
C LEU A 377 -22.85 -20.59 -3.00
N SER A 378 -21.91 -21.32 -3.59
CA SER A 378 -22.16 -22.53 -4.38
C SER A 378 -21.60 -23.83 -3.79
N SER A 379 -20.90 -23.77 -2.66
CA SER A 379 -20.24 -24.93 -2.04
C SER A 379 -21.04 -25.62 -0.94
N GLY A 380 -22.19 -25.07 -0.53
CA GLY A 380 -23.03 -25.65 0.53
C GLY A 380 -22.25 -25.80 1.84
N ASP A 381 -22.39 -26.94 2.52
CA ASP A 381 -21.72 -27.19 3.80
C ASP A 381 -20.18 -27.20 3.68
N LEU A 382 -19.62 -27.45 2.49
CA LEU A 382 -18.17 -27.41 2.27
C LEU A 382 -17.61 -25.98 2.26
N ALA A 383 -18.45 -24.95 2.35
CA ALA A 383 -17.99 -23.57 2.50
C ALA A 383 -17.19 -23.34 3.80
N THR A 384 -17.29 -24.23 4.79
CA THR A 384 -16.45 -24.17 6.00
C THR A 384 -15.08 -24.83 5.82
N ASN A 385 -14.83 -25.53 4.71
CA ASN A 385 -13.54 -26.14 4.41
C ASN A 385 -12.67 -25.15 3.61
N PRO A 386 -11.52 -24.69 4.11
CA PRO A 386 -10.67 -23.75 3.39
C PRO A 386 -10.18 -24.26 2.02
N GLU A 387 -10.09 -25.58 1.83
CA GLU A 387 -9.59 -26.19 0.59
C GLU A 387 -10.41 -25.79 -0.65
N VAL A 388 -11.72 -25.56 -0.52
CA VAL A 388 -12.56 -25.19 -1.68
C VAL A 388 -12.18 -23.83 -2.27
N TYR A 389 -11.53 -22.97 -1.50
CA TYR A 389 -11.11 -21.63 -1.92
C TYR A 389 -9.74 -21.63 -2.60
N GLY A 390 -9.04 -22.77 -2.62
CA GLY A 390 -7.76 -22.94 -3.30
C GLY A 390 -6.56 -22.61 -2.43
N GLU A 391 -5.40 -23.15 -2.80
CA GLU A 391 -4.16 -23.00 -2.04
C GLU A 391 -3.65 -21.55 -2.12
N TYR A 392 -3.64 -20.99 -3.33
CA TYR A 392 -2.98 -19.72 -3.63
C TYR A 392 -3.84 -18.48 -3.38
N THR A 393 -5.09 -18.61 -2.94
CA THR A 393 -5.86 -17.46 -2.42
C THR A 393 -5.60 -17.21 -0.93
N HIS A 394 -4.75 -18.04 -0.32
CA HIS A 394 -4.41 -18.06 1.10
C HIS A 394 -5.65 -17.91 2.02
N PRO A 395 -6.60 -18.87 1.98
CA PRO A 395 -7.89 -18.73 2.64
C PRO A 395 -7.84 -19.07 4.13
N PHE A 396 -8.44 -18.21 4.96
CA PHE A 396 -8.70 -18.44 6.37
C PHE A 396 -10.21 -18.41 6.61
N VAL A 397 -10.80 -19.53 7.02
CA VAL A 397 -12.23 -19.60 7.33
C VAL A 397 -12.44 -19.28 8.80
N LEU A 398 -13.34 -18.35 9.09
CA LEU A 398 -13.65 -17.88 10.44
C LEU A 398 -15.07 -18.27 10.82
N GLU A 399 -15.29 -18.71 12.06
CA GLU A 399 -16.64 -18.90 12.58
C GLU A 399 -17.24 -17.56 13.01
N LYS A 400 -18.57 -17.51 13.08
CA LYS A 400 -19.28 -16.31 13.49
C LYS A 400 -18.93 -15.92 14.93
N ASP A 401 -18.69 -14.63 15.14
CA ASP A 401 -18.38 -13.98 16.41
C ASP A 401 -17.03 -14.38 17.04
N GLN A 402 -16.17 -15.12 16.33
CA GLN A 402 -14.81 -15.43 16.80
C GLN A 402 -13.97 -14.17 16.97
N ILE A 403 -13.15 -14.14 18.01
CA ILE A 403 -12.09 -13.15 18.17
C ILE A 403 -10.85 -13.68 17.47
N VAL A 404 -10.29 -12.90 16.55
CA VAL A 404 -9.18 -13.30 15.69
C VAL A 404 -8.00 -12.37 15.89
N ASP A 405 -6.84 -12.95 16.17
CA ASP A 405 -5.57 -12.25 16.11
C ASP A 405 -4.92 -12.46 14.73
N ILE A 406 -4.40 -11.37 14.15
CA ILE A 406 -3.51 -11.40 12.99
C ILE A 406 -2.15 -10.93 13.47
N VAL A 407 -1.17 -11.83 13.47
CA VAL A 407 0.24 -11.52 13.74
C VAL A 407 0.95 -11.43 12.40
N VAL A 408 1.53 -10.27 12.08
CA VAL A 408 2.31 -10.09 10.86
C VAL A 408 3.77 -9.84 11.22
N ASN A 409 4.66 -10.69 10.73
CA ASN A 409 6.10 -10.56 10.88
C ASN A 409 6.72 -10.05 9.58
N ASN A 410 7.51 -9.00 9.67
CA ASN A 410 8.24 -8.48 8.52
C ASN A 410 9.59 -9.19 8.41
N ILE A 411 9.82 -9.91 7.31
CA ILE A 411 11.13 -10.47 6.94
C ILE A 411 11.64 -9.74 5.70
N ASP A 412 11.25 -8.48 5.58
CA ASP A 412 11.60 -7.55 4.53
C ASP A 412 12.02 -6.21 5.18
N PRO A 413 13.05 -5.52 4.65
CA PRO A 413 13.55 -4.26 5.22
C PRO A 413 12.68 -3.04 4.86
N GLY A 414 11.58 -3.20 4.11
CA GLY A 414 10.64 -2.13 3.78
C GLY A 414 9.53 -1.94 4.81
N ARG A 415 8.84 -0.79 4.72
CA ARG A 415 7.58 -0.55 5.45
C ARG A 415 6.39 -1.04 4.63
N HIS A 416 5.40 -1.62 5.30
CA HIS A 416 4.21 -2.20 4.66
C HIS A 416 2.92 -1.74 5.34
N PRO A 417 2.06 -0.95 4.69
CA PRO A 417 0.75 -0.62 5.24
C PRO A 417 -0.23 -1.77 5.01
N PHE A 418 -0.58 -2.52 6.05
CA PHE A 418 -1.55 -3.61 5.96
C PHE A 418 -2.98 -3.11 6.17
N HIS A 419 -3.84 -3.40 5.21
CA HIS A 419 -5.26 -3.08 5.20
C HIS A 419 -6.11 -4.34 5.36
N LEU A 420 -7.18 -4.24 6.16
CA LEU A 420 -8.22 -5.26 6.30
C LEU A 420 -9.57 -4.74 5.80
N HIS A 421 -10.17 -5.44 4.85
CA HIS A 421 -11.52 -5.14 4.38
C HIS A 421 -12.56 -5.51 5.46
N GLY A 422 -13.72 -4.84 5.42
CA GLY A 422 -14.90 -5.22 6.18
C GLY A 422 -14.88 -4.89 7.69
N HIS A 423 -13.73 -4.46 8.23
CA HIS A 423 -13.50 -4.29 9.66
C HIS A 423 -12.54 -3.15 9.97
N ASN A 424 -12.75 -2.52 11.13
CA ASN A 424 -11.65 -1.88 11.86
C ASN A 424 -11.11 -2.89 12.86
N PHE A 425 -9.80 -3.11 12.87
CA PHE A 425 -9.12 -3.93 13.87
C PHE A 425 -8.66 -3.08 15.06
N GLN A 426 -8.53 -3.70 16.22
CA GLN A 426 -7.78 -3.20 17.37
C GLN A 426 -6.29 -3.42 17.12
N ALA A 427 -5.51 -2.33 17.04
CA ALA A 427 -4.06 -2.38 16.90
C ALA A 427 -3.43 -2.60 18.28
N LEU A 428 -3.05 -3.85 18.58
CA LEU A 428 -2.60 -4.25 19.91
C LEU A 428 -1.13 -3.96 20.14
N TRP A 429 -0.34 -4.10 19.09
CA TRP A 429 1.11 -4.05 19.15
C TRP A 429 1.71 -3.66 17.80
N ARG A 430 2.73 -2.83 17.83
CA ARG A 430 3.68 -2.59 16.75
C ARG A 430 5.07 -2.54 17.38
N SER A 431 5.99 -3.36 16.88
CA SER A 431 7.37 -3.31 17.35
C SER A 431 8.10 -2.09 16.80
N GLU A 432 9.23 -1.75 17.43
CA GLU A 432 10.26 -0.94 16.77
C GLU A 432 10.80 -1.64 15.52
N GLU A 433 11.54 -0.91 14.70
CA GLU A 433 12.28 -1.46 13.55
C GLU A 433 13.32 -2.49 14.02
N GLU A 434 13.62 -3.50 13.19
CA GLU A 434 14.61 -4.55 13.45
C GLU A 434 14.35 -5.40 14.72
N ALA A 435 13.14 -5.39 15.26
CA ALA A 435 12.78 -6.19 16.45
C ALA A 435 12.76 -7.71 16.20
N GLY A 436 12.68 -8.13 14.93
CA GLY A 436 12.55 -9.53 14.51
C GLY A 436 11.13 -10.07 14.66
N LEU A 437 11.03 -11.40 14.73
CA LEU A 437 9.74 -12.11 14.80
C LEU A 437 9.05 -11.89 16.16
N PHE A 438 7.72 -11.85 16.15
CA PHE A 438 6.92 -11.78 17.35
C PHE A 438 7.06 -13.05 18.19
N GLU A 439 7.47 -12.92 19.46
CA GLU A 439 7.60 -14.02 20.41
C GLU A 439 6.43 -14.05 21.41
N GLU A 440 5.36 -14.79 21.08
CA GLU A 440 4.15 -14.93 21.91
C GLU A 440 4.44 -15.31 23.37
N SER A 441 5.46 -16.13 23.62
CA SER A 441 5.78 -16.62 24.98
C SER A 441 6.14 -15.51 25.98
N ASN A 442 6.48 -14.32 25.50
CA ASN A 442 6.89 -13.18 26.32
C ASN A 442 5.77 -12.13 26.47
N VAL A 443 4.62 -12.32 25.82
CA VAL A 443 3.53 -11.35 25.78
C VAL A 443 2.29 -11.97 26.42
N THR A 444 1.63 -11.23 27.30
CA THR A 444 0.34 -11.62 27.88
C THR A 444 -0.70 -10.58 27.50
N SER A 445 -1.99 -10.83 27.69
CA SER A 445 -3.04 -9.82 27.46
C SER A 445 -2.82 -8.54 28.27
N ALA A 446 -2.10 -8.61 29.40
CA ALA A 446 -1.71 -7.43 30.19
C ALA A 446 -0.60 -6.59 29.54
N SER A 447 0.05 -7.09 28.48
CA SER A 447 1.04 -6.37 27.69
C SER A 447 0.40 -5.45 26.63
N PHE A 448 -0.88 -5.65 26.31
CA PHE A 448 -1.61 -4.85 25.33
C PHE A 448 -2.32 -3.65 25.99
N PRO A 449 -2.58 -2.57 25.23
CA PRO A 449 -3.38 -1.45 25.74
C PRO A 449 -4.76 -1.91 26.20
N ALA A 450 -5.25 -1.38 27.31
CA ALA A 450 -6.60 -1.68 27.80
C ALA A 450 -7.69 -1.16 26.86
N ILE A 451 -7.40 -0.06 26.16
CA ILE A 451 -8.21 0.56 25.11
C ILE A 451 -7.28 0.73 23.90
N PRO A 452 -7.18 -0.29 23.02
CA PRO A 452 -6.35 -0.21 21.84
C PRO A 452 -6.87 0.81 20.83
N MET A 453 -5.96 1.44 20.09
CA MET A 453 -6.32 2.19 18.88
C MET A 453 -7.08 1.27 17.90
N ARG A 454 -8.07 1.81 17.18
CA ARG A 454 -8.81 1.08 16.14
C ARG A 454 -8.72 1.79 14.80
N ARG A 455 -8.47 1.03 13.74
CA ARG A 455 -8.37 1.52 12.36
C ARG A 455 -8.46 0.37 11.35
N ASP A 456 -8.46 0.68 10.05
CA ASP A 456 -8.45 -0.34 8.98
C ASP A 456 -7.10 -0.54 8.30
N THR A 457 -6.11 0.35 8.51
CA THR A 457 -4.80 0.25 7.86
C THR A 457 -3.66 0.57 8.82
N LEU A 458 -2.71 -0.34 9.08
CA LEU A 458 -1.58 -0.11 9.98
C LEU A 458 -0.23 -0.38 9.31
N VAL A 459 0.74 0.50 9.56
CA VAL A 459 2.11 0.35 9.05
C VAL A 459 2.87 -0.70 9.88
N LEU A 460 3.35 -1.73 9.20
CA LEU A 460 4.37 -2.64 9.67
C LEU A 460 5.76 -2.07 9.34
N TYR A 461 6.63 -2.00 10.35
CA TYR A 461 7.98 -1.44 10.25
C TYR A 461 9.01 -2.47 9.74
N PRO A 462 10.15 -1.99 9.19
CA PRO A 462 11.23 -2.82 8.68
C PRO A 462 11.67 -3.86 9.70
N ASP A 463 11.78 -5.12 9.28
CA ASP A 463 12.27 -6.22 10.12
C ASP A 463 11.57 -6.33 11.50
N GLY A 464 10.33 -5.83 11.61
CA GLY A 464 9.53 -5.77 12.84
C GLY A 464 8.31 -6.68 12.80
N ASN A 465 7.33 -6.39 13.65
CA ASN A 465 6.07 -7.14 13.73
C ASN A 465 4.89 -6.27 14.23
N ILE A 466 3.68 -6.68 13.87
CA ILE A 466 2.42 -6.12 14.39
C ILE A 466 1.48 -7.23 14.88
N VAL A 467 0.62 -6.90 15.85
CA VAL A 467 -0.49 -7.74 16.29
C VAL A 467 -1.78 -6.94 16.20
N LEU A 468 -2.72 -7.45 15.40
CA LEU A 468 -4.03 -6.88 15.18
C LEU A 468 -5.08 -7.84 15.74
N ARG A 469 -6.18 -7.31 16.29
CA ARG A 469 -7.30 -8.13 16.76
C ARG A 469 -8.62 -7.60 16.23
N PHE A 470 -9.46 -8.48 15.69
CA PHE A 470 -10.82 -8.12 15.29
C PHE A 470 -11.81 -9.21 15.66
N LYS A 471 -13.09 -8.90 15.56
CA LYS A 471 -14.17 -9.85 15.80
C LYS A 471 -14.86 -10.19 14.48
N ALA A 472 -15.01 -11.47 14.20
CA ALA A 472 -15.68 -12.00 13.01
C ALA A 472 -17.22 -11.87 13.10
N ASP A 473 -17.74 -10.63 13.20
CA ASP A 473 -19.18 -10.33 13.33
C ASP A 473 -19.86 -9.75 12.07
N ASN A 474 -19.16 -9.73 10.94
CA ASN A 474 -19.58 -9.27 9.62
C ASN A 474 -19.41 -10.37 8.55
N PRO A 475 -20.38 -11.32 8.41
CA PRO A 475 -20.30 -12.42 7.45
C PRO A 475 -20.03 -11.93 6.02
N GLY A 476 -18.90 -12.35 5.46
CA GLY A 476 -18.39 -11.81 4.21
C GLY A 476 -17.12 -12.50 3.74
N VAL A 477 -16.57 -12.01 2.63
CA VAL A 477 -15.24 -12.38 2.16
C VAL A 477 -14.38 -11.12 2.12
N TRP A 478 -13.32 -11.10 2.91
CA TRP A 478 -12.54 -9.91 3.18
C TRP A 478 -11.08 -10.15 2.85
N LEU A 479 -10.49 -9.25 2.05
CA LEU A 479 -9.05 -9.28 1.81
C LEU A 479 -8.29 -8.67 2.99
N PHE A 480 -7.12 -9.24 3.26
CA PHE A 480 -6.08 -8.64 4.08
C PHE A 480 -4.81 -8.55 3.25
N HIS A 481 -4.31 -7.35 3.00
CA HIS A 481 -3.21 -7.15 2.07
C HIS A 481 -2.37 -5.92 2.38
N CYS A 482 -1.14 -5.88 1.86
CA CYS A 482 -0.37 -4.64 1.83
C CYS A 482 -1.01 -3.67 0.84
N HIS A 483 -1.10 -2.39 1.18
CA HIS A 483 -1.72 -1.36 0.35
C HIS A 483 -0.71 -0.60 -0.53
N ILE A 484 0.55 -1.06 -0.57
CA ILE A 484 1.48 -0.68 -1.65
C ILE A 484 1.07 -1.47 -2.90
N GLU A 485 0.72 -0.75 -3.97
CA GLU A 485 0.11 -1.36 -5.16
C GLU A 485 1.04 -2.39 -5.82
N TRP A 486 2.35 -2.14 -5.78
CA TRP A 486 3.36 -3.07 -6.25
C TRP A 486 3.31 -4.41 -5.51
N HIS A 487 3.13 -4.38 -4.19
CA HIS A 487 3.15 -5.57 -3.33
C HIS A 487 1.86 -6.37 -3.43
N VAL A 488 0.69 -5.73 -3.46
CA VAL A 488 -0.58 -6.45 -3.65
C VAL A 488 -0.64 -7.11 -5.02
N ILE A 489 -0.15 -6.44 -6.08
CA ILE A 489 -0.11 -7.00 -7.43
C ILE A 489 0.88 -8.16 -7.54
N SER A 490 1.99 -8.13 -6.80
CA SER A 490 2.94 -9.24 -6.73
C SER A 490 2.56 -10.33 -5.73
N GLY A 491 1.41 -10.19 -5.07
CA GLY A 491 0.74 -11.27 -4.34
C GLY A 491 0.73 -11.18 -2.82
N LEU A 492 0.99 -10.01 -2.22
CA LEU A 492 0.99 -9.81 -0.76
C LEU A 492 -0.43 -9.68 -0.18
N ALA A 493 -1.21 -10.76 -0.29
CA ALA A 493 -2.60 -10.79 0.15
C ALA A 493 -3.02 -12.15 0.71
N ALA A 494 -4.02 -12.12 1.60
CA ALA A 494 -4.72 -13.27 2.13
C ALA A 494 -6.24 -13.03 2.11
N THR A 495 -7.03 -14.10 2.17
CA THR A 495 -8.50 -14.02 2.12
C THR A 495 -9.11 -14.56 3.40
N PHE A 496 -9.84 -13.73 4.13
CA PHE A 496 -10.69 -14.15 5.25
C PHE A 496 -12.10 -14.46 4.75
N VAL A 497 -12.56 -15.68 4.96
CA VAL A 497 -13.91 -16.13 4.65
C VAL A 497 -14.70 -16.25 5.95
N GLU A 498 -15.52 -15.26 6.20
CA GLU A 498 -16.13 -15.04 7.50
C GLU A 498 -17.55 -15.58 7.58
N ALA A 499 -17.79 -16.47 8.55
CA ALA A 499 -19.08 -17.09 8.82
C ALA A 499 -19.79 -17.57 7.53
N PRO A 500 -19.14 -18.41 6.69
CA PRO A 500 -19.62 -18.71 5.33
C PRO A 500 -21.04 -19.28 5.29
N LEU A 501 -21.44 -20.07 6.29
CA LEU A 501 -22.81 -20.59 6.37
C LEU A 501 -23.85 -19.51 6.70
N ALA A 502 -23.49 -18.51 7.52
CA ALA A 502 -24.35 -17.36 7.77
C ALA A 502 -24.43 -16.45 6.54
N LEU A 503 -23.32 -16.29 5.82
CA LEU A 503 -23.27 -15.57 4.55
C LEU A 503 -24.15 -16.23 3.47
N GLN A 504 -24.13 -17.56 3.35
CA GLN A 504 -25.05 -18.29 2.46
C GLN A 504 -26.53 -18.03 2.81
N GLN A 505 -26.87 -17.95 4.09
CA GLN A 505 -28.26 -17.67 4.52
C GLN A 505 -28.68 -16.24 4.20
N SER A 506 -27.77 -15.27 4.37
CA SER A 506 -28.07 -13.86 4.14
C SER A 506 -28.12 -13.51 2.65
N LEU A 507 -27.24 -14.09 1.83
CA LEU A 507 -26.99 -13.66 0.44
C LEU A 507 -27.28 -14.74 -0.62
N GLY A 508 -27.49 -16.00 -0.23
CA GLY A 508 -27.79 -17.10 -1.14
C GLY A 508 -28.99 -16.81 -2.05
N GLY A 509 -28.76 -16.86 -3.37
CA GLY A 509 -29.79 -16.56 -4.38
C GLY A 509 -30.17 -15.08 -4.49
N LYS A 510 -29.44 -14.16 -3.85
CA LYS A 510 -29.70 -12.71 -3.87
C LYS A 510 -28.60 -11.89 -4.56
N ILE A 511 -27.64 -12.53 -5.22
CA ILE A 511 -26.65 -11.84 -6.05
C ILE A 511 -27.38 -11.12 -7.20
N PRO A 512 -27.18 -9.80 -7.38
CA PRO A 512 -27.81 -9.07 -8.47
C PRO A 512 -27.39 -9.59 -9.86
N GLN A 513 -28.25 -9.41 -10.86
CA GLN A 513 -28.05 -10.02 -12.19
C GLN A 513 -26.84 -9.44 -12.93
N ASP A 514 -26.56 -8.15 -12.77
CA ASP A 514 -25.42 -7.46 -13.39
C ASP A 514 -24.06 -8.01 -12.94
N HIS A 515 -23.95 -8.52 -11.71
CA HIS A 515 -22.77 -9.30 -11.30
C HIS A 515 -22.55 -10.51 -12.21
N LEU A 516 -23.59 -11.31 -12.41
CA LEU A 516 -23.54 -12.54 -13.20
C LEU A 516 -23.32 -12.23 -14.68
N ASP A 517 -23.91 -11.14 -15.18
CA ASP A 517 -23.74 -10.67 -16.55
C ASP A 517 -22.28 -10.26 -16.81
N ASN A 518 -21.61 -9.59 -15.86
CA ASN A 518 -20.19 -9.24 -15.97
C ASN A 518 -19.28 -10.48 -15.95
N CYS A 519 -19.58 -11.48 -15.12
CA CYS A 519 -18.88 -12.76 -15.17
C CYS A 519 -19.05 -13.44 -16.53
N ALA A 520 -20.28 -13.49 -17.05
CA ALA A 520 -20.58 -14.09 -18.35
C ALA A 520 -19.87 -13.36 -19.49
N ALA A 521 -19.80 -12.02 -19.45
CA ALA A 521 -19.12 -11.19 -20.44
C ALA A 521 -17.61 -11.52 -20.55
N LEU A 522 -17.00 -11.97 -19.46
CA LEU A 522 -15.58 -12.34 -19.40
C LEU A 522 -15.35 -13.87 -19.36
N SER A 523 -16.40 -14.66 -19.55
CA SER A 523 -16.36 -16.13 -19.45
C SER A 523 -15.79 -16.63 -18.11
N ILE A 524 -16.06 -15.91 -17.02
CA ILE A 524 -15.66 -16.26 -15.67
C ILE A 524 -16.75 -17.13 -15.03
N PRO A 525 -16.42 -18.33 -14.51
CA PRO A 525 -17.39 -19.19 -13.84
C PRO A 525 -17.84 -18.59 -12.49
N THR A 526 -19.11 -18.80 -12.15
CA THR A 526 -19.74 -18.30 -10.91
C THR A 526 -20.15 -19.43 -9.95
N THR A 527 -19.66 -20.65 -10.18
CA THR A 527 -19.99 -21.82 -9.37
C THR A 527 -18.80 -22.75 -9.31
N GLY A 528 -18.65 -23.44 -8.19
CA GLY A 528 -17.59 -24.42 -7.97
C GLY A 528 -16.49 -23.90 -7.05
N ASN A 529 -15.43 -24.69 -6.91
CA ASN A 529 -14.26 -24.34 -6.12
C ASN A 529 -13.32 -23.38 -6.88
N ALA A 530 -12.15 -23.09 -6.32
CA ALA A 530 -11.14 -22.23 -6.93
C ALA A 530 -10.64 -22.68 -8.32
N ALA A 531 -10.76 -23.96 -8.64
CA ALA A 531 -10.43 -24.54 -9.94
C ALA A 531 -11.62 -24.52 -10.93
N ALA A 532 -12.78 -24.01 -10.50
CA ALA A 532 -14.08 -24.10 -11.18
C ALA A 532 -14.62 -25.53 -11.31
N ASN A 533 -14.21 -26.44 -10.43
CA ASN A 533 -14.81 -27.77 -10.34
C ASN A 533 -16.14 -27.70 -9.58
N THR A 534 -17.20 -28.28 -10.14
CA THR A 534 -18.54 -28.31 -9.54
C THR A 534 -19.00 -29.71 -9.13
N ALA A 535 -18.28 -30.75 -9.56
CA ALA A 535 -18.65 -32.14 -9.31
C ALA A 535 -17.97 -32.67 -8.03
N ASP A 536 -16.69 -32.34 -7.87
CA ASP A 536 -15.92 -32.59 -6.65
C ASP A 536 -15.25 -31.28 -6.23
N LEU A 537 -15.76 -30.65 -5.18
CA LEU A 537 -15.30 -29.34 -4.73
C LEU A 537 -13.93 -29.40 -4.05
N LEU A 538 -13.43 -30.59 -3.69
CA LEU A 538 -12.10 -30.78 -3.12
C LEU A 538 -11.05 -31.08 -4.19
N ASP A 539 -11.46 -31.34 -5.43
CA ASP A 539 -10.52 -31.49 -6.55
C ASP A 539 -10.12 -30.11 -7.11
N LEU A 540 -8.95 -29.65 -6.68
CA LEU A 540 -8.32 -28.40 -7.11
C LEU A 540 -7.47 -28.55 -8.40
N SER A 541 -7.62 -29.66 -9.13
CA SER A 541 -6.90 -29.87 -10.39
C SER A 541 -7.18 -28.73 -11.38
N GLY A 542 -6.13 -27.98 -11.70
CA GLY A 542 -6.21 -26.85 -12.63
C GLY A 542 -6.61 -25.53 -11.97
N GLN A 543 -6.55 -25.41 -10.64
CA GLN A 543 -6.52 -24.09 -10.00
C GLN A 543 -5.39 -23.23 -10.59
N PRO A 544 -5.57 -21.91 -10.71
CA PRO A 544 -4.47 -20.99 -11.01
C PRO A 544 -3.36 -21.14 -9.96
N SER A 545 -2.12 -21.09 -10.41
CA SER A 545 -0.95 -21.14 -9.52
C SER A 545 0.06 -20.10 -9.95
N PRO A 546 0.85 -19.55 -9.02
CA PRO A 546 1.95 -18.68 -9.38
C PRO A 546 3.02 -19.44 -10.18
N PRO A 547 3.99 -18.74 -10.78
CA PRO A 547 5.19 -19.37 -11.33
C PRO A 547 5.86 -20.27 -10.28
N LYS A 548 6.61 -21.28 -10.74
CA LYS A 548 7.22 -22.22 -9.79
C LYS A 548 8.38 -21.56 -9.05
N PRO A 549 8.71 -22.03 -7.83
CA PRO A 549 9.94 -21.63 -7.17
C PRO A 549 11.17 -21.89 -8.06
N LEU A 550 12.24 -21.12 -7.84
CA LEU A 550 13.54 -21.38 -8.45
C LEU A 550 14.04 -22.78 -8.06
N PRO A 551 14.69 -23.52 -8.97
CA PRO A 551 15.21 -24.85 -8.66
C PRO A 551 16.28 -24.76 -7.57
N GLU A 552 16.26 -25.69 -6.61
CA GLU A 552 17.30 -25.78 -5.59
C GLU A 552 18.67 -26.09 -6.21
N GLY A 553 19.64 -25.23 -5.94
CA GLY A 553 21.03 -25.41 -6.38
C GLY A 553 21.26 -25.23 -7.88
N PHE A 554 22.40 -25.71 -8.38
CA PHE A 554 22.73 -25.62 -9.80
C PHE A 554 21.89 -26.61 -10.61
N THR A 555 21.18 -26.09 -11.61
CA THR A 555 20.57 -26.94 -12.65
C THR A 555 21.64 -27.77 -13.36
N ALA A 556 21.28 -28.91 -13.96
CA ALA A 556 22.22 -29.72 -14.75
C ALA A 556 22.93 -28.89 -15.84
N ARG A 557 22.21 -27.94 -16.47
CA ARG A 557 22.79 -26.99 -17.43
C ARG A 557 23.80 -26.06 -16.77
N GLY A 558 23.50 -25.56 -15.57
CA GLY A 558 24.40 -24.76 -14.74
C GLY A 558 25.67 -25.53 -14.35
N ILE A 559 25.55 -26.79 -13.93
CA ILE A 559 26.69 -27.66 -13.61
C ILE A 559 27.59 -27.84 -14.85
N VAL A 560 26.99 -28.13 -16.00
CA VAL A 560 27.74 -28.29 -17.26
C VAL A 560 28.44 -26.96 -17.61
N ALA A 561 27.74 -25.84 -17.60
CA ALA A 561 28.31 -24.53 -17.91
C ALA A 561 29.48 -24.18 -16.95
N LEU A 562 29.29 -24.35 -15.65
CA LEU A 562 30.33 -24.13 -14.64
C LEU A 562 31.54 -25.04 -14.88
N THR A 563 31.31 -26.32 -15.20
CA THR A 563 32.39 -27.28 -15.49
C THR A 563 33.22 -26.81 -16.70
N PHE A 564 32.58 -26.42 -17.80
CA PHE A 564 33.27 -25.92 -18.99
C PHE A 564 34.00 -24.60 -18.73
N SER A 565 33.42 -23.69 -17.94
CA SER A 565 34.07 -22.44 -17.53
C SER A 565 35.33 -22.71 -16.69
N ILE A 566 35.25 -23.63 -15.72
CA ILE A 566 36.41 -24.05 -14.92
C ILE A 566 37.50 -24.65 -15.80
N VAL A 567 37.14 -25.59 -16.70
CA VAL A 567 38.09 -26.21 -17.64
C VAL A 567 38.76 -25.14 -18.51
N THR A 568 37.99 -24.20 -19.05
CA THR A 568 38.51 -23.11 -19.88
C THR A 568 39.43 -22.19 -19.08
N GLY A 569 39.06 -21.84 -17.84
CA GLY A 569 39.90 -21.05 -16.95
C GLY A 569 41.23 -21.73 -16.63
N LEU A 570 41.20 -23.03 -16.31
CA LEU A 570 42.40 -23.84 -16.05
C LEU A 570 43.29 -23.95 -17.30
N LEU A 571 42.69 -24.17 -18.48
CA LEU A 571 43.42 -24.18 -19.74
C LEU A 571 44.05 -22.81 -20.04
N GLY A 572 43.34 -21.71 -19.78
CA GLY A 572 43.86 -20.34 -19.92
C GLY A 572 45.07 -20.08 -19.04
N VAL A 573 44.98 -20.44 -17.75
CA VAL A 573 46.12 -20.37 -16.82
C VAL A 573 47.27 -21.26 -17.30
N GLY A 574 46.98 -22.47 -17.76
CA GLY A 574 47.98 -23.39 -18.31
C GLY A 574 48.72 -22.81 -19.52
N VAL A 575 48.02 -22.14 -20.43
CA VAL A 575 48.62 -21.45 -21.58
C VAL A 575 49.52 -20.30 -21.14
N ILE A 576 49.09 -19.49 -20.15
CA ILE A 576 49.90 -18.40 -19.60
C ILE A 576 51.19 -18.94 -18.99
N VAL A 577 51.10 -20.01 -18.18
CA VAL A 577 52.26 -20.67 -17.58
C VAL A 577 53.18 -21.22 -18.66
N TRP A 578 52.63 -21.89 -19.67
CA TRP A 578 53.43 -22.41 -20.79
C TRP A 578 54.17 -21.31 -21.54
N TYR A 579 53.49 -20.20 -21.87
CA TYR A 579 54.12 -19.07 -22.54
C TYR A 579 55.16 -18.37 -21.66
N GLY A 580 54.90 -18.22 -20.36
CA GLY A 580 55.85 -17.64 -19.40
C GLY A 580 57.09 -18.51 -19.15
N LEU A 581 56.95 -19.83 -19.27
CA LEU A 581 58.06 -20.79 -19.20
C LEU A 581 58.79 -20.96 -20.55
N ALA A 582 58.15 -20.59 -21.65
CA ALA A 582 58.76 -20.56 -22.98
C ALA A 582 59.69 -19.35 -23.12
N GLY A 583 60.76 -19.32 -22.33
CA GLY A 583 61.88 -18.38 -22.46
C GLY A 583 62.95 -18.89 -23.42
N ASP A 584 63.00 -18.27 -24.61
CA ASP A 584 64.20 -17.98 -25.42
C ASP A 584 65.16 -19.14 -25.81
N GLU A 585 64.64 -20.28 -26.28
CA GLU A 585 65.45 -21.23 -27.05
C GLU A 585 65.59 -20.77 -28.52
N GLY A 586 66.49 -19.82 -28.79
CA GLY A 586 66.94 -19.57 -30.16
C GLY A 586 67.51 -18.20 -30.53
N ARG A 587 68.56 -17.72 -29.85
CA ARG A 587 69.51 -16.77 -30.48
C ARG A 587 70.95 -17.30 -30.35
N PRO A 588 71.60 -17.74 -31.45
CA PRO A 588 72.98 -18.22 -31.41
C PRO A 588 73.95 -17.08 -31.08
N GLY A 589 74.96 -17.39 -30.26
CA GLY A 589 75.95 -16.44 -29.79
C GLY A 589 76.80 -15.82 -30.91
N ALA A 590 77.01 -14.51 -30.79
CA ALA A 590 78.12 -13.82 -31.42
C ALA A 590 79.29 -13.79 -30.45
N GLN A 591 80.25 -14.70 -30.62
CA GLN A 591 81.58 -14.57 -30.05
C GLN A 591 82.48 -13.74 -30.96
N GLY A 592 82.91 -12.59 -30.44
CA GLY A 592 84.30 -12.15 -30.48
C GLY A 592 84.82 -11.42 -31.73
N VAL A 593 84.96 -10.09 -31.63
CA VAL A 593 86.21 -9.41 -32.00
C VAL A 593 86.43 -8.28 -30.98
N GLY A 594 87.54 -8.37 -30.23
CA GLY A 594 87.93 -7.37 -29.23
C GLY A 594 88.67 -6.18 -29.83
N VAL A 595 88.76 -5.10 -29.07
CA VAL A 595 89.85 -4.10 -28.97
C VAL A 595 89.55 -3.37 -27.66
N GLY A 596 90.41 -3.46 -26.64
CA GLY A 596 91.52 -2.54 -26.45
C GLY A 596 91.03 -1.33 -25.64
N GLY A 597 91.42 -1.30 -24.37
CA GLY A 597 91.01 -0.25 -23.46
C GLY A 597 91.70 1.08 -23.73
N GLU A 598 91.04 2.17 -23.33
CA GLU A 598 91.68 3.30 -22.68
C GLU A 598 90.64 4.13 -21.92
N LYS A 599 91.07 4.67 -20.79
CA LYS A 599 90.28 5.49 -19.86
C LYS A 599 89.99 6.87 -20.45
N GLY A 600 88.81 7.40 -20.18
CA GLY A 600 88.48 8.81 -20.42
C GLY A 600 87.32 9.28 -19.54
N GLU A 601 87.58 10.33 -18.76
CA GLU A 601 86.68 11.04 -17.85
C GLU A 601 85.47 11.72 -18.53
N LYS A 602 84.41 11.91 -17.71
CA LYS A 602 83.44 13.03 -17.63
C LYS A 602 82.65 13.45 -18.87
N GLY A 603 81.35 13.68 -18.69
CA GLY A 603 80.58 14.55 -19.56
C GLY A 603 79.08 14.41 -19.40
N ASP A 604 78.50 15.40 -18.73
CA ASP A 604 77.10 15.80 -18.76
C ASP A 604 76.65 16.10 -20.22
N GLU A 605 75.39 15.83 -20.57
CA GLU A 605 74.53 16.71 -21.40
C GLU A 605 73.26 16.00 -21.92
N THR A 606 72.16 16.66 -21.57
CA THR A 606 70.82 16.62 -22.15
C THR A 606 70.77 16.81 -23.67
N TYR A 607 69.83 16.18 -24.38
CA TYR A 607 69.07 16.84 -25.47
C TYR A 607 67.67 16.23 -25.66
N THR A 608 66.72 17.15 -25.77
CA THR A 608 65.29 17.01 -26.07
C THR A 608 65.02 16.73 -27.55
N CYS A 609 63.89 16.11 -27.91
CA CYS A 609 62.84 16.77 -28.70
C CYS A 609 61.59 15.88 -28.91
N SER A 610 60.44 16.56 -28.80
CA SER A 610 59.05 16.23 -29.12
C SER A 610 58.82 15.80 -30.59
N ARG A 611 57.68 15.26 -31.08
CA ARG A 611 56.22 15.44 -30.86
C ARG A 611 55.52 14.36 -31.72
N THR A 612 54.39 13.80 -31.26
CA THR A 612 53.07 13.58 -31.95
C THR A 612 52.33 12.34 -31.38
N ALA A 613 51.12 12.56 -30.88
CA ALA A 613 50.19 11.61 -30.24
C ALA A 613 49.30 10.88 -31.30
N PRO A 614 48.25 10.07 -30.99
CA PRO A 614 47.71 9.65 -29.67
C PRO A 614 47.21 8.18 -29.57
N VAL A 615 47.41 7.47 -28.45
CA VAL A 615 46.47 6.39 -28.00
C VAL A 615 46.56 6.21 -26.47
N ALA A 616 45.39 6.07 -25.83
CA ALA A 616 45.12 5.54 -24.48
C ALA A 616 45.53 6.35 -23.23
N ARG A 617 44.57 7.11 -22.69
CA ARG A 617 44.42 7.34 -21.25
C ARG A 617 43.16 6.60 -20.79
N HIS A 618 43.29 5.75 -19.77
CA HIS A 618 42.54 5.77 -18.50
C HIS A 618 42.53 4.36 -17.89
N LEU A 619 43.49 4.11 -17.00
CA LEU A 619 43.41 3.17 -15.87
C LEU A 619 44.74 3.31 -15.11
N GLU A 620 44.77 4.23 -14.13
CA GLU A 620 45.64 4.18 -12.95
C GLU A 620 45.52 5.48 -12.16
N ARG A 621 44.69 5.43 -11.11
CA ARG A 621 44.63 6.26 -9.90
C ARG A 621 43.34 5.82 -9.22
N THR A 622 43.35 4.90 -8.28
CA THR A 622 43.74 5.22 -6.91
C THR A 622 43.78 3.92 -6.10
N THR A 623 44.96 3.47 -5.71
CA THR A 623 45.16 2.64 -4.52
C THR A 623 45.74 3.54 -3.45
N GLY A 624 45.00 3.75 -2.36
CA GLY A 624 45.50 4.49 -1.22
C GLY A 624 44.41 4.93 -0.25
N ARG A 625 44.31 4.20 0.86
CA ARG A 625 43.52 4.43 2.08
C ARG A 625 42.06 3.97 2.05
N LEU A 626 41.81 2.85 2.72
CA LEU A 626 41.22 2.84 4.07
C LEU A 626 41.41 1.44 4.66
N ILE A 627 42.32 1.36 5.64
CA ILE A 627 42.28 0.34 6.67
C ILE A 627 41.64 1.07 7.85
N ASP A 628 40.38 0.77 8.15
CA ASP A 628 39.95 0.65 9.53
C ASP A 628 38.86 -0.42 9.61
N GLY A 629 39.00 -1.30 10.59
CA GLY A 629 38.30 -2.56 10.66
C GLY A 629 37.21 -2.53 11.72
N THR A 630 35.98 -2.82 11.30
CA THR A 630 34.93 -3.42 12.13
C THR A 630 33.91 -4.08 11.20
N THR A 631 34.20 -5.30 10.73
CA THR A 631 33.17 -6.18 10.16
C THR A 631 32.59 -7.04 11.28
N MET A 632 31.35 -6.71 11.66
CA MET A 632 30.46 -7.57 12.42
C MET A 632 30.03 -8.78 11.57
N ASN A 633 29.71 -9.84 12.29
CA ASN A 633 29.59 -11.22 11.86
C ASN A 633 28.11 -11.52 11.57
N SER A 634 27.65 -11.49 10.31
CA SER A 634 26.22 -11.71 9.95
C SER A 634 25.94 -12.95 9.07
N SER A 635 26.89 -13.86 8.90
CA SER A 635 26.73 -15.03 8.03
C SER A 635 26.48 -16.36 8.77
N GLN A 636 25.81 -16.36 9.93
CA GLN A 636 25.48 -17.61 10.65
C GLN A 636 24.00 -17.90 10.95
N ASN A 637 23.05 -17.01 10.65
CA ASN A 637 21.62 -17.27 10.96
C ASN A 637 20.74 -17.77 9.81
N ILE A 638 21.22 -17.82 8.57
CA ILE A 638 20.38 -18.22 7.41
C ILE A 638 20.18 -19.75 7.28
N MET A 639 20.89 -20.59 8.04
CA MET A 639 20.85 -22.06 7.88
C MET A 639 20.00 -22.83 8.91
N ARG A 640 19.15 -22.16 9.71
CA ARG A 640 18.39 -22.83 10.78
C ARG A 640 16.87 -22.88 10.64
N VAL A 641 16.27 -22.29 9.60
CA VAL A 641 14.79 -22.21 9.49
C VAL A 641 14.18 -23.24 8.54
N LEU A 642 14.97 -23.94 7.71
CA LEU A 642 14.41 -24.82 6.66
C LEU A 642 14.18 -26.30 7.02
N TYR A 643 14.38 -26.77 8.26
CA TYR A 643 14.12 -28.19 8.58
C TYR A 643 13.71 -28.45 10.05
N PRO A 644 12.46 -28.86 10.35
CA PRO A 644 12.17 -29.52 11.61
C PRO A 644 12.70 -30.95 11.56
N LYS A 645 13.61 -31.28 12.49
CA LYS A 645 14.07 -32.66 12.73
C LYS A 645 12.86 -33.55 13.04
N ARG A 646 12.56 -34.50 12.15
CA ARG A 646 11.86 -35.74 12.52
C ARG A 646 12.74 -36.51 13.51
N THR A 647 12.27 -36.69 14.73
CA THR A 647 12.76 -37.75 15.62
C THR A 647 11.84 -38.97 15.50
N LEU A 648 12.50 -40.13 15.39
CA LEU A 648 11.92 -41.47 15.52
C LEU A 648 11.27 -41.70 16.89
#